data_AF-A0A3B3SMA0-F1
#
_entry.id   AF-A0A3B3SMA0-F1
#
_cell.length_a   1.000
_cell.length_b   1.000
_cell.length_c   1.000
_cell.angle_alpha   90.00
_cell.angle_beta   90.00
_cell.angle_gamma   90.00
#
_symmetry.space_group_name_H-M   'P 1'
#
loop_
_entity.id
_entity.type
_entity.pdbx_description
1 polymer ?
#
loop_
_entity_poly.entity_id
_entity_poly.type
_entity_poly.pdbx_seq_one_letter_code
_entity_poly.pdbx_strand_id
1 'polypeptide(L)'
;MDLNVVRLKFTAYLQDSQGEYTLALKPVISNPIYDSKSPNASNLKISRMDKTCGSVLGGDEVFLLCDKVQKDDIEIRFFEDEDGSWEALGDFSPTDVHKQYAIVFKTPQYHTTEIKRPVTVFLQLKRKKGGDCSEPKQFTYVPHNEDKEEVKRKKQKPLPDMYDHWRGPFGDNGGLGGAGGLGGSGGGGGVNGGGGGSCFQFDPAMGGGFGQFGGVGAQMSDSSEPQDAAPGSQLRGQGTPLQQRLLHVAATVQGRTSPMSRQMARALLDYCRTGDVHLLLAVQRHLCAAQDENGDTPLHLAIINQQTSVVEQLVRTIVSMKQQKILDTRNHLQQTPLHLAVITGQSKVTGFLLGAGADPSFLDRDGRTPVHLAAALGDETMLRTVLAPLGERHSHLLNVPDHSGLFPLHLAVRKGAERCLRALVEAGAWINTAELKGGCTALHLAVTENLFRMAFMLITELKADVNAITFAGNTPLHLAASLGSPTLCSMLLAAGAQKNAENDEPLFGLSSDEEHGEAEERVNEGEEGNGRQAGIPRKRPAPGHTPFHLAKCQKVRELLDCRKSPMASRHAVSPPKTPTDDVSHLDGEVLQQLDGILSRGHVPWRDLAEKLGMLTLADLFQETPSPCQSLLESYQVGGGQVAGLVEALQSLGLNEGVMLLRQTEMKDKTHSADATEDSGFGSQTMDDMERPVLANS
;
A
#
# COMPACT_ATOMS: atom_id res chain seq x y z
N MET A 1 -3.53 -41.39 -11.54
CA MET A 1 -3.16 -41.42 -12.96
C MET A 1 -2.51 -40.09 -13.29
N ASP A 2 -1.33 -40.06 -13.89
CA ASP A 2 -0.73 -38.81 -14.36
C ASP A 2 -1.45 -38.37 -15.63
N LEU A 3 -2.37 -37.41 -15.51
CA LEU A 3 -3.13 -36.85 -16.65
C LEU A 3 -2.24 -36.07 -17.64
N ASN A 4 -0.98 -35.84 -17.26
CA ASN A 4 0.02 -35.10 -18.02
C ASN A 4 0.81 -35.98 -19.02
N VAL A 5 0.56 -37.30 -19.04
CA VAL A 5 1.24 -38.28 -19.89
C VAL A 5 0.23 -39.20 -20.56
N VAL A 6 0.22 -39.21 -21.89
CA VAL A 6 -0.63 -40.07 -22.71
C VAL A 6 0.23 -41.10 -23.44
N ARG A 7 -0.23 -42.35 -23.53
CA ARG A 7 0.37 -43.36 -24.40
C ARG A 7 -0.67 -43.82 -25.41
N LEU A 8 -0.31 -43.82 -26.68
CA LEU A 8 -1.18 -44.31 -27.74
C LEU A 8 -1.07 -45.82 -27.79
N LYS A 9 -2.22 -46.51 -27.86
CA LYS A 9 -2.29 -47.96 -27.99
C LYS A 9 -2.94 -48.30 -29.31
N PHE A 10 -2.17 -48.89 -30.21
CA PHE A 10 -2.66 -49.36 -31.50
C PHE A 10 -2.98 -50.85 -31.41
N THR A 11 -4.19 -51.23 -31.81
CA THR A 11 -4.61 -52.63 -31.90
C THR A 11 -5.10 -52.86 -33.32
N ALA A 12 -4.41 -53.74 -34.05
CA ALA A 12 -4.82 -54.10 -35.40
C ALA A 12 -5.80 -55.28 -35.36
N TYR A 13 -6.77 -55.29 -36.26
CA TYR A 13 -7.75 -56.37 -36.39
C TYR A 13 -7.55 -57.07 -37.72
N LEU A 14 -7.52 -58.40 -37.70
CA LEU A 14 -7.35 -59.22 -38.89
C LEU A 14 -8.72 -59.50 -39.53
N GLN A 15 -8.76 -59.52 -40.87
CA GLN A 15 -9.97 -59.76 -41.64
C GLN A 15 -10.32 -61.24 -41.64
N ASP A 16 -11.58 -61.57 -41.35
CA ASP A 16 -12.13 -62.91 -41.48
C ASP A 16 -12.54 -63.18 -42.94
N SER A 17 -12.77 -64.45 -43.25
CA SER A 17 -13.21 -65.01 -44.53
C SER A 17 -14.44 -64.36 -45.16
N GLN A 18 -15.27 -63.66 -44.38
CA GLN A 18 -16.43 -62.88 -44.85
C GLN A 18 -16.11 -61.40 -45.13
N GLY A 19 -14.85 -60.99 -44.95
CA GLY A 19 -14.39 -59.63 -45.19
C GLY A 19 -14.49 -58.69 -43.98
N GLU A 20 -14.93 -59.16 -42.82
CA GLU A 20 -15.09 -58.35 -41.59
C GLU A 20 -13.88 -58.47 -40.66
N TYR A 21 -13.48 -57.38 -39.99
CA TYR A 21 -12.29 -57.33 -39.13
C TYR A 21 -12.60 -57.66 -37.67
N THR A 22 -12.63 -58.94 -37.30
CA THR A 22 -13.11 -59.40 -35.98
C THR A 22 -12.00 -59.83 -35.01
N LEU A 23 -10.82 -60.23 -35.49
CA LEU A 23 -9.76 -60.78 -34.63
C LEU A 23 -8.72 -59.73 -34.23
N ALA A 24 -8.75 -59.29 -32.98
CA ALA A 24 -7.78 -58.31 -32.43
C ALA A 24 -6.39 -58.93 -32.20
N LEU A 25 -5.36 -58.37 -32.80
CA LEU A 25 -3.96 -58.71 -32.54
C LEU A 25 -3.43 -58.06 -31.26
N LYS A 26 -2.28 -58.52 -30.78
CA LYS A 26 -1.65 -57.96 -29.58
C LYS A 26 -1.37 -56.46 -29.79
N PRO A 27 -1.79 -55.59 -28.86
CA PRO A 27 -1.67 -54.16 -29.04
C PRO A 27 -0.23 -53.69 -28.87
N VAL A 28 0.17 -52.71 -29.68
CA VAL A 28 1.45 -52.01 -29.58
C VAL A 28 1.21 -50.66 -28.91
N ILE A 29 2.01 -50.36 -27.88
CA ILE A 29 1.90 -49.12 -27.11
C ILE A 29 3.06 -48.20 -27.50
N SER A 30 2.77 -46.93 -27.77
CA SER A 30 3.77 -45.91 -28.08
C SER A 30 4.61 -45.55 -26.86
N ASN A 31 5.72 -44.87 -27.11
CA ASN A 31 6.43 -44.12 -26.08
C ASN A 31 5.48 -43.09 -25.41
N PRO A 32 5.71 -42.74 -24.13
CA PRO A 32 4.92 -41.70 -23.44
C PRO A 32 5.01 -40.36 -24.16
N ILE A 33 3.84 -39.77 -24.41
CA ILE A 33 3.66 -38.45 -25.01
C ILE A 33 3.20 -37.54 -23.88
N TYR A 34 3.98 -36.50 -23.62
CA TYR A 34 3.69 -35.56 -22.54
C TYR A 34 2.87 -34.38 -23.09
N ASP A 35 1.92 -33.86 -22.32
CA ASP A 35 1.15 -32.67 -22.71
C ASP A 35 2.06 -31.45 -22.84
N SER A 36 1.97 -30.70 -23.93
CA SER A 36 2.69 -29.43 -24.19
C SER A 36 2.71 -28.43 -23.02
N LYS A 37 1.68 -28.39 -22.17
CA LYS A 37 1.62 -27.52 -20.97
C LYS A 37 2.33 -28.09 -19.75
N SER A 38 2.73 -29.36 -19.82
CA SER A 38 3.48 -30.05 -18.78
C SER A 38 4.95 -29.66 -18.83
N PRO A 39 5.59 -29.41 -17.67
CA PRO A 39 6.99 -28.98 -17.60
C PRO A 39 7.98 -30.02 -18.15
N ASN A 40 7.52 -31.24 -18.44
CA ASN A 40 8.33 -32.35 -18.97
C ASN A 40 8.16 -32.56 -20.48
N ALA A 41 7.22 -31.87 -21.13
CA ALA A 41 6.92 -31.99 -22.56
C ALA A 41 7.41 -30.80 -23.39
N SER A 42 7.58 -29.64 -22.73
CA SER A 42 7.97 -28.41 -23.40
C SER A 42 9.40 -28.56 -23.93
N ASN A 43 9.56 -28.35 -25.24
CA ASN A 43 10.87 -28.13 -25.85
C ASN A 43 11.58 -27.03 -25.06
N LEU A 44 12.80 -27.29 -24.60
CA LEU A 44 13.57 -26.29 -23.88
C LEU A 44 13.88 -25.13 -24.81
N LYS A 45 13.52 -23.91 -24.42
CA LYS A 45 13.82 -22.71 -25.21
C LYS A 45 14.28 -21.59 -24.30
N ILE A 46 15.36 -20.93 -24.71
CA ILE A 46 15.86 -19.72 -24.08
C ILE A 46 15.16 -18.53 -24.75
N SER A 47 14.22 -17.91 -24.04
CA SER A 47 13.41 -16.81 -24.57
C SER A 47 14.17 -15.48 -24.53
N ARG A 48 14.79 -15.12 -23.40
CA ARG A 48 15.63 -13.89 -23.27
C ARG A 48 16.74 -14.09 -22.25
N MET A 49 17.80 -13.28 -22.35
CA MET A 49 18.92 -13.28 -21.40
C MET A 49 19.39 -11.83 -21.21
N ASP A 50 19.85 -11.49 -20.00
CA ASP A 50 20.41 -10.17 -19.70
C ASP A 50 21.72 -9.91 -20.50
N LYS A 51 22.21 -8.65 -20.52
CA LYS A 51 23.34 -8.18 -21.33
C LYS A 51 24.49 -9.21 -21.35
N THR A 52 24.77 -9.75 -22.55
CA THR A 52 25.37 -11.07 -22.75
C THR A 52 26.90 -11.12 -22.67
N CYS A 53 27.51 -10.49 -21.66
CA CYS A 53 28.95 -10.57 -21.46
C CYS A 53 29.33 -10.86 -20.01
N GLY A 54 30.22 -11.83 -19.81
CA GLY A 54 30.79 -12.19 -18.51
C GLY A 54 32.30 -12.01 -18.47
N SER A 55 32.85 -11.92 -17.28
CA SER A 55 34.29 -11.89 -17.04
C SER A 55 34.89 -13.30 -17.11
N VAL A 56 36.16 -13.40 -17.54
CA VAL A 56 36.89 -14.67 -17.65
C VAL A 56 37.07 -15.42 -16.33
N LEU A 57 36.94 -14.72 -15.20
CA LEU A 57 37.09 -15.28 -13.86
C LEU A 57 35.84 -16.06 -13.41
N GLY A 58 34.71 -15.91 -14.12
CA GLY A 58 33.42 -16.45 -13.71
C GLY A 58 32.86 -15.75 -12.47
N GLY A 59 31.66 -16.15 -12.06
CA GLY A 59 30.98 -15.62 -10.87
C GLY A 59 30.05 -14.44 -11.13
N ASP A 60 29.98 -13.92 -12.36
CA ASP A 60 28.99 -12.93 -12.73
C ASP A 60 27.59 -13.56 -12.76
N GLU A 61 26.64 -12.90 -12.10
CA GLU A 61 25.24 -13.32 -12.04
C GLU A 61 24.49 -12.92 -13.31
N VAL A 62 23.88 -13.90 -13.96
CA VAL A 62 23.16 -13.74 -15.22
C VAL A 62 21.72 -14.19 -15.07
N PHE A 63 20.80 -13.37 -15.56
CA PHE A 63 19.38 -13.66 -15.60
C PHE A 63 19.00 -14.25 -16.95
N LEU A 64 18.38 -15.43 -16.93
CA LEU A 64 17.93 -16.16 -18.10
C LEU A 64 16.42 -16.44 -18.00
N LEU A 65 15.67 -15.99 -19.01
CA LEU A 65 14.25 -16.30 -19.17
C LEU A 65 14.10 -17.45 -20.16
N CYS A 66 13.38 -18.47 -19.75
CA CYS A 66 13.15 -19.70 -20.50
C CYS A 66 11.68 -20.11 -20.45
N ASP A 67 11.30 -21.03 -21.34
CA ASP A 67 9.99 -21.67 -21.29
C ASP A 67 9.90 -22.60 -20.05
N LYS A 68 8.69 -23.05 -19.71
CA LYS A 68 8.41 -23.76 -18.45
C LYS A 68 9.39 -24.90 -18.17
N VAL A 69 10.23 -24.75 -17.15
CA VAL A 69 11.24 -25.73 -16.71
C VAL A 69 10.94 -26.31 -15.31
N GLN A 70 11.44 -27.52 -15.06
CA GLN A 70 11.40 -28.13 -13.73
C GLN A 70 12.68 -27.78 -12.94
N LYS A 71 12.51 -27.25 -11.73
CA LYS A 71 13.62 -26.76 -10.88
C LYS A 71 14.73 -27.79 -10.59
N ASP A 72 14.37 -29.08 -10.53
CA ASP A 72 15.30 -30.16 -10.15
C ASP A 72 15.85 -30.93 -11.38
N ASP A 73 15.41 -30.59 -12.58
CA ASP A 73 15.67 -31.32 -13.83
C ASP A 73 16.20 -30.43 -14.96
N ILE A 74 16.98 -29.40 -14.60
CA ILE A 74 17.55 -28.45 -15.56
C ILE A 74 19.03 -28.17 -15.23
N GLU A 75 19.84 -28.01 -16.27
CA GLU A 75 21.24 -27.60 -16.22
C GLU A 75 21.52 -26.57 -17.33
N ILE A 76 22.46 -25.67 -17.06
CA ILE A 76 22.94 -24.68 -18.03
C ILE A 76 24.35 -25.10 -18.44
N ARG A 77 24.54 -25.42 -19.72
CA ARG A 77 25.82 -25.86 -20.29
C ARG A 77 26.42 -24.75 -21.15
N PHE A 78 27.71 -24.51 -20.95
CA PHE A 78 28.56 -23.63 -21.75
C PHE A 78 29.54 -24.47 -22.56
N PHE A 79 29.76 -24.16 -23.84
CA PHE A 79 30.73 -24.85 -24.68
C PHE A 79 31.24 -23.98 -25.84
N GLU A 80 32.44 -24.22 -26.34
CA GLU A 80 33.08 -23.39 -27.39
C GLU A 80 32.73 -23.86 -28.81
N ASP A 81 32.85 -25.16 -29.09
CA ASP A 81 32.56 -25.78 -30.40
C ASP A 81 31.75 -27.08 -30.26
N GLU A 82 31.06 -27.51 -31.32
CA GLU A 82 30.28 -28.77 -31.36
C GLU A 82 31.15 -30.03 -31.14
N ASP A 83 32.47 -29.92 -31.34
CA ASP A 83 33.44 -31.02 -31.19
C ASP A 83 33.97 -31.19 -29.75
N GLY A 84 33.49 -30.39 -28.78
CA GLY A 84 33.70 -30.65 -27.34
C GLY A 84 35.06 -30.22 -26.77
N SER A 85 35.68 -29.17 -27.31
CA SER A 85 36.96 -28.62 -26.82
C SER A 85 36.91 -28.12 -25.37
N TRP A 86 35.77 -27.55 -24.95
CA TRP A 86 35.54 -27.11 -23.58
C TRP A 86 34.05 -27.19 -23.25
N GLU A 87 33.72 -27.72 -22.07
CA GLU A 87 32.38 -27.65 -21.50
C GLU A 87 32.42 -27.26 -20.02
N ALA A 88 31.50 -26.41 -19.60
CA ALA A 88 31.31 -26.04 -18.20
C ALA A 88 29.83 -25.84 -17.87
N LEU A 89 29.47 -26.01 -16.60
CA LEU A 89 28.11 -25.82 -16.12
C LEU A 89 27.98 -24.49 -15.37
N GLY A 90 26.87 -23.78 -15.60
CA GLY A 90 26.50 -22.63 -14.77
C GLY A 90 26.12 -23.07 -13.37
N ASP A 91 26.54 -22.30 -12.36
CA ASP A 91 26.27 -22.61 -10.95
C ASP A 91 24.97 -21.93 -10.49
N PHE A 92 24.00 -22.73 -10.04
CA PHE A 92 22.74 -22.25 -9.49
C PHE A 92 22.06 -23.32 -8.62
N SER A 93 21.27 -22.88 -7.65
CA SER A 93 20.45 -23.71 -6.76
C SER A 93 19.01 -23.83 -7.32
N PRO A 94 18.26 -24.89 -6.97
CA PRO A 94 16.83 -24.98 -7.32
C PRO A 94 15.98 -23.80 -6.82
N THR A 95 16.46 -23.05 -5.82
CA THR A 95 15.85 -21.81 -5.32
C THR A 95 15.96 -20.64 -6.30
N ASP A 96 16.95 -20.68 -7.19
CA ASP A 96 17.27 -19.61 -8.13
C ASP A 96 16.42 -19.72 -9.41
N VAL A 97 15.63 -20.80 -9.52
CA VAL A 97 14.61 -21.00 -10.56
C VAL A 97 13.29 -20.39 -10.10
N HIS A 98 13.02 -19.16 -10.53
CA HIS A 98 11.83 -18.41 -10.13
C HIS A 98 10.63 -18.75 -11.02
N LYS A 99 9.55 -19.24 -10.39
CA LYS A 99 8.24 -19.55 -11.00
C LYS A 99 8.33 -20.42 -12.27
N GLN A 100 9.33 -21.28 -12.42
CA GLN A 100 9.52 -22.18 -13.59
C GLN A 100 9.85 -21.48 -14.92
N TYR A 101 10.07 -20.16 -14.97
CA TYR A 101 10.33 -19.44 -16.23
C TYR A 101 11.60 -18.57 -16.20
N ALA A 102 12.17 -18.32 -15.03
CA ALA A 102 13.38 -17.52 -14.88
C ALA A 102 14.42 -18.30 -14.08
N ILE A 103 15.67 -18.28 -14.54
CA ILE A 103 16.80 -18.89 -13.87
C ILE A 103 17.86 -17.81 -13.65
N VAL A 104 18.29 -17.65 -12.41
CA VAL A 104 19.46 -16.85 -12.06
C VAL A 104 20.61 -17.80 -11.81
N PHE A 105 21.75 -17.58 -12.48
CA PHE A 105 22.90 -18.46 -12.33
C PHE A 105 24.21 -17.67 -12.39
N LYS A 106 25.26 -18.24 -11.82
CA LYS A 106 26.62 -17.71 -11.90
C LYS A 106 27.37 -18.35 -13.05
N THR A 107 28.00 -17.50 -13.85
CA THR A 107 28.80 -17.93 -15.00
C THR A 107 30.02 -18.76 -14.55
N PRO A 108 30.34 -19.86 -15.24
CA PRO A 108 31.54 -20.63 -14.93
C PRO A 108 32.81 -19.86 -15.33
N GLN A 109 33.93 -20.21 -14.72
CA GLN A 109 35.24 -19.71 -15.12
C GLN A 109 35.62 -20.26 -16.51
N TYR A 110 36.13 -19.40 -17.39
CA TYR A 110 36.63 -19.85 -18.69
C TYR A 110 37.96 -20.60 -18.53
N HIS A 111 38.20 -21.65 -19.33
CA HIS A 111 39.39 -22.50 -19.16
C HIS A 111 40.72 -21.76 -19.29
N THR A 112 40.75 -20.65 -20.05
CA THR A 112 41.92 -19.79 -20.20
C THR A 112 41.66 -18.42 -19.57
N THR A 113 42.37 -18.09 -18.50
CA THR A 113 42.25 -16.77 -17.84
C THR A 113 42.97 -15.64 -18.59
N GLU A 114 43.88 -15.97 -19.52
CA GLU A 114 44.69 -15.03 -20.30
C GLU A 114 44.09 -14.65 -21.66
N ILE A 115 42.79 -14.39 -21.70
CA ILE A 115 42.14 -13.94 -22.94
C ILE A 115 42.55 -12.49 -23.24
N LYS A 116 43.06 -12.22 -24.45
CA LYS A 116 43.39 -10.85 -24.92
C LYS A 116 42.27 -10.17 -25.71
N ARG A 117 41.30 -10.92 -26.22
CA ARG A 117 40.18 -10.45 -27.04
C ARG A 117 38.90 -11.19 -26.67
N PRO A 118 37.71 -10.59 -26.70
CA PRO A 118 36.48 -11.27 -26.31
C PRO A 118 36.30 -12.62 -27.02
N VAL A 119 35.98 -13.66 -26.27
CA VAL A 119 35.77 -15.03 -26.78
C VAL A 119 34.28 -15.35 -26.69
N THR A 120 33.71 -15.80 -27.80
CA THR A 120 32.30 -16.22 -27.87
C THR A 120 32.20 -17.71 -27.64
N VAL A 121 31.37 -18.11 -26.68
CA VAL A 121 30.96 -19.48 -26.40
C VAL A 121 29.46 -19.62 -26.60
N PHE A 122 28.96 -20.85 -26.61
CA PHE A 122 27.54 -21.16 -26.68
C PHE A 122 27.02 -21.59 -25.31
N LEU A 123 25.83 -21.09 -24.96
CA LEU A 123 25.06 -21.42 -23.78
C LEU A 123 23.82 -22.21 -24.21
N GLN A 124 23.56 -23.34 -23.57
CA GLN A 124 22.44 -24.22 -23.88
C GLN A 124 21.78 -24.74 -22.60
N LEU A 125 20.45 -24.80 -22.59
CA LEU A 125 19.70 -25.48 -21.53
C LEU A 125 19.62 -26.96 -21.82
N LYS A 126 19.80 -27.80 -20.79
CA LYS A 126 19.73 -29.25 -20.91
C LYS A 126 18.97 -29.87 -19.74
N ARG A 127 18.09 -30.84 -20.01
CA ARG A 127 17.42 -31.64 -18.96
C ARG A 127 18.33 -32.73 -18.42
N LYS A 128 18.31 -32.96 -17.10
CA LYS A 128 19.09 -34.04 -16.46
C LYS A 128 18.49 -35.42 -16.81
N LYS A 129 17.16 -35.51 -16.89
CA LYS A 129 16.38 -36.73 -17.14
C LYS A 129 15.72 -36.66 -18.52
N GLY A 130 16.47 -37.01 -19.55
CA GLY A 130 15.94 -37.10 -20.93
C GLY A 130 16.90 -36.61 -21.99
N GLY A 131 17.86 -35.75 -21.62
CA GLY A 131 18.90 -35.27 -22.54
C GLY A 131 18.40 -34.26 -23.57
N ASP A 132 17.15 -33.80 -23.47
CA ASP A 132 16.64 -32.73 -24.33
C ASP A 132 17.45 -31.46 -24.13
N CYS A 133 17.74 -30.77 -25.23
CA CYS A 133 18.55 -29.56 -25.26
C CYS A 133 17.81 -28.43 -25.96
N SER A 134 18.02 -27.19 -25.51
CA SER A 134 17.55 -26.00 -26.24
C SER A 134 18.43 -25.68 -27.44
N GLU A 135 17.98 -24.75 -28.29
CA GLU A 135 18.90 -24.12 -29.26
C GLU A 135 20.03 -23.39 -28.51
N PRO A 136 21.29 -23.48 -28.98
CA PRO A 136 22.42 -22.81 -28.36
C PRO A 136 22.37 -21.30 -28.60
N LYS A 137 22.66 -20.52 -27.55
CA LYS A 137 22.69 -19.06 -27.57
C LYS A 137 24.10 -18.54 -27.33
N GLN A 138 24.54 -17.57 -28.11
CA GLN A 138 25.88 -17.00 -27.96
C GLN A 138 26.03 -16.24 -26.63
N PHE A 139 27.17 -16.44 -25.98
CA PHE A 139 27.60 -15.78 -24.75
C PHE A 139 29.06 -15.36 -24.92
N THR A 140 29.43 -14.14 -24.53
CA THR A 140 30.80 -13.64 -24.76
C THR A 140 31.55 -13.43 -23.45
N TYR A 141 32.69 -14.10 -23.28
CA TYR A 141 33.64 -13.79 -22.23
C TYR A 141 34.51 -12.60 -22.64
N VAL A 142 34.56 -11.57 -21.81
CA VAL A 142 35.40 -10.38 -22.03
C VAL A 142 36.63 -10.40 -21.13
N PRO A 143 37.79 -9.95 -21.65
CA PRO A 143 39.01 -9.90 -20.86
C PRO A 143 38.85 -8.98 -19.65
N HIS A 144 39.37 -9.42 -18.50
CA HIS A 144 39.37 -8.63 -17.28
C HIS A 144 40.30 -7.42 -17.45
N ASN A 145 39.72 -6.24 -17.73
CA ASN A 145 40.48 -4.99 -17.85
C ASN A 145 40.60 -4.34 -16.48
N GLU A 146 41.71 -4.55 -15.78
CA GLU A 146 42.04 -3.88 -14.50
C GLU A 146 41.94 -2.34 -14.63
N ASP A 147 42.23 -1.81 -15.82
CA ASP A 147 42.13 -0.39 -16.15
C ASP A 147 40.73 0.21 -15.96
N LYS A 148 39.62 -0.54 -16.06
CA LYS A 148 38.27 0.06 -15.89
C LYS A 148 37.92 0.34 -14.44
N GLU A 149 38.42 -0.43 -13.49
CA GLU A 149 38.29 -0.10 -12.06
C GLU A 149 39.21 1.06 -11.70
N GLU A 150 40.45 1.06 -12.19
CA GLU A 150 41.38 2.16 -11.93
C GLU A 150 40.95 3.46 -12.63
N VAL A 151 40.35 3.38 -13.82
CA VAL A 151 39.75 4.51 -14.53
C VAL A 151 38.44 4.94 -13.90
N LYS A 152 37.63 4.08 -13.26
CA LYS A 152 36.51 4.54 -12.41
C LYS A 152 37.05 5.29 -11.18
N ARG A 153 38.15 4.82 -10.59
CA ARG A 153 38.89 5.53 -9.52
C ARG A 153 39.48 6.87 -9.99
N LYS A 154 39.99 6.95 -11.23
CA LYS A 154 40.60 8.15 -11.82
C LYS A 154 39.58 9.10 -12.50
N LYS A 155 38.40 8.62 -12.94
CA LYS A 155 37.28 9.42 -13.48
C LYS A 155 36.44 10.06 -12.37
N GLN A 156 36.51 9.57 -11.14
CA GLN A 156 36.26 10.40 -9.97
C GLN A 156 37.40 11.41 -9.87
N LYS A 157 37.32 12.51 -10.63
CA LYS A 157 38.25 13.62 -10.44
C LYS A 157 38.07 14.14 -9.00
N PRO A 158 39.14 14.24 -8.19
CA PRO A 158 39.09 15.16 -7.06
C PRO A 158 38.82 16.56 -7.63
N LEU A 159 37.86 17.27 -7.04
CA LEU A 159 37.59 18.67 -7.36
C LEU A 159 38.90 19.48 -7.24
N PRO A 160 39.13 20.50 -8.10
CA PRO A 160 40.41 21.19 -8.18
C PRO A 160 40.79 21.84 -6.85
N ASP A 161 42.00 21.55 -6.40
CA ASP A 161 42.68 22.27 -5.33
C ASP A 161 43.12 23.63 -5.85
N MET A 162 42.20 24.60 -5.85
CA MET A 162 42.48 26.00 -6.13
C MET A 162 41.66 26.87 -5.20
N TYR A 163 42.07 26.97 -3.94
CA TYR A 163 41.95 28.18 -3.10
C TYR A 163 42.84 28.03 -1.86
N ASP A 164 44.14 27.88 -2.07
CA ASP A 164 45.11 28.52 -1.17
C ASP A 164 45.47 29.84 -1.83
N HIS A 165 44.94 30.96 -1.30
CA HIS A 165 45.53 32.30 -1.25
C HIS A 165 44.54 33.24 -0.53
N TRP A 166 44.45 33.09 0.81
CA TRP A 166 44.06 34.20 1.69
C TRP A 166 45.00 34.24 2.90
N ARG A 167 46.23 34.70 2.63
CA ARG A 167 47.01 35.50 3.57
C ARG A 167 47.32 36.82 2.86
N GLY A 168 46.67 37.90 3.26
CA GLY A 168 47.35 39.20 3.24
C GLY A 168 48.49 39.19 4.26
N PRO A 169 49.55 40.02 4.12
CA PRO A 169 49.33 41.47 4.12
C PRO A 169 50.30 42.32 3.24
N PHE A 170 49.80 43.51 2.82
CA PHE A 170 50.51 44.69 2.26
C PHE A 170 51.18 44.59 0.85
N GLY A 171 50.83 45.54 -0.03
CA GLY A 171 51.72 46.02 -1.12
C GLY A 171 51.11 46.16 -2.52
N ASP A 172 50.50 47.33 -2.79
CA ASP A 172 50.59 48.16 -4.02
C ASP A 172 50.26 47.64 -5.45
N ASN A 173 49.51 48.52 -6.16
CA ASN A 173 49.46 48.80 -7.61
C ASN A 173 48.98 47.77 -8.69
N GLY A 174 47.81 48.07 -9.27
CA GLY A 174 47.64 48.22 -10.74
C GLY A 174 47.12 47.07 -11.61
N GLY A 175 45.97 47.27 -12.28
CA GLY A 175 45.82 46.94 -13.71
C GLY A 175 44.85 45.82 -14.15
N LEU A 176 43.70 46.25 -14.69
CA LEU A 176 43.02 45.81 -15.92
C LEU A 176 42.73 44.31 -16.23
N GLY A 177 41.43 44.00 -16.40
CA GLY A 177 40.89 43.54 -17.70
C GLY A 177 40.39 42.09 -17.84
N GLY A 178 39.10 41.93 -18.20
CA GLY A 178 38.66 40.95 -19.21
C GLY A 178 37.77 39.77 -18.79
N ALA A 179 36.47 39.86 -19.12
CA ALA A 179 35.43 38.81 -19.12
C ALA A 179 35.77 37.62 -20.06
N GLY A 180 35.26 36.39 -19.93
CA GLY A 180 34.02 35.90 -19.32
C GLY A 180 33.15 35.25 -20.43
N GLY A 181 33.05 33.92 -20.41
CA GLY A 181 32.41 33.10 -21.45
C GLY A 181 30.94 32.73 -21.24
N LEU A 182 30.39 32.08 -22.28
CA LEU A 182 29.19 31.22 -22.36
C LEU A 182 29.26 30.08 -21.31
N GLY A 183 28.25 29.38 -20.79
CA GLY A 183 26.86 29.11 -21.20
C GLY A 183 26.59 27.58 -21.05
N GLY A 184 25.61 27.19 -20.20
CA GLY A 184 24.88 25.88 -20.15
C GLY A 184 25.68 24.59 -19.79
N SER A 185 25.12 23.44 -19.40
CA SER A 185 23.77 22.97 -19.00
C SER A 185 23.80 21.43 -18.80
N GLY A 186 22.97 20.86 -17.89
CA GLY A 186 22.45 19.46 -17.90
C GLY A 186 23.36 18.38 -17.31
N GLY A 187 22.99 17.59 -16.30
CA GLY A 187 21.91 16.56 -16.24
C GLY A 187 22.56 15.17 -16.49
N GLY A 188 22.30 14.03 -15.85
CA GLY A 188 21.39 13.50 -14.83
C GLY A 188 21.57 11.96 -14.78
N GLY A 189 21.03 11.28 -13.76
CA GLY A 189 20.95 9.80 -13.64
C GLY A 189 21.95 9.19 -12.65
N GLY A 190 21.64 8.22 -11.78
CA GLY A 190 20.52 7.30 -11.60
C GLY A 190 21.12 6.00 -11.04
N VAL A 191 20.60 5.43 -9.95
CA VAL A 191 21.07 4.14 -9.40
C VAL A 191 19.92 3.27 -8.90
N ASN A 192 19.95 2.03 -9.40
CA ASN A 192 19.23 0.85 -8.94
C ASN A 192 20.03 0.19 -7.80
N GLY A 193 19.33 -0.48 -6.87
CA GLY A 193 19.92 -1.14 -5.69
C GLY A 193 19.92 -2.68 -5.71
N GLY A 194 20.41 -3.25 -4.60
CA GLY A 194 20.41 -4.67 -4.22
C GLY A 194 21.68 -5.43 -4.64
N GLY A 195 22.34 -6.27 -3.84
CA GLY A 195 22.15 -6.75 -2.47
C GLY A 195 22.90 -8.10 -2.27
N GLY A 196 23.53 -8.32 -1.11
CA GLY A 196 24.14 -9.59 -0.66
C GLY A 196 25.65 -9.70 -0.91
N GLY A 197 26.53 -10.16 0.01
CA GLY A 197 26.40 -10.66 1.38
C GLY A 197 27.59 -11.60 1.65
N SER A 198 28.48 -11.27 2.59
CA SER A 198 29.31 -12.28 3.27
C SER A 198 29.61 -11.85 4.70
N CYS A 199 29.16 -12.73 5.59
CA CYS A 199 29.12 -12.69 7.04
C CYS A 199 30.52 -12.71 7.68
N PHE A 200 30.75 -11.82 8.66
CA PHE A 200 31.63 -12.07 9.79
C PHE A 200 30.83 -11.80 11.06
N GLN A 201 30.32 -12.86 11.67
CA GLN A 201 29.79 -12.86 13.03
C GLN A 201 30.95 -13.08 14.00
N PHE A 202 31.09 -12.17 14.96
CA PHE A 202 31.81 -12.43 16.21
C PHE A 202 30.98 -11.85 17.33
N ASP A 203 30.45 -12.73 18.19
CA ASP A 203 29.82 -12.37 19.45
C ASP A 203 29.82 -13.61 20.37
N PRO A 204 29.57 -13.49 21.69
CA PRO A 204 30.64 -13.49 22.69
C PRO A 204 30.50 -14.63 23.74
N ALA A 205 31.39 -14.63 24.73
CA ALA A 205 31.31 -15.31 26.03
C ALA A 205 31.76 -16.79 26.15
N MET A 206 32.94 -16.95 26.78
CA MET A 206 33.38 -17.98 27.75
C MET A 206 34.65 -17.39 28.39
N GLY A 207 34.88 -17.29 29.70
CA GLY A 207 34.34 -18.01 30.87
C GLY A 207 35.50 -18.63 31.64
N GLY A 208 35.94 -17.99 32.74
CA GLY A 208 36.91 -18.51 33.74
C GLY A 208 38.13 -17.58 33.92
N GLY A 209 38.53 -17.08 35.10
CA GLY A 209 38.27 -17.46 36.49
C GLY A 209 39.62 -17.66 37.22
N PHE A 210 39.79 -17.04 38.39
CA PHE A 210 40.97 -16.99 39.32
C PHE A 210 42.01 -15.89 39.04
N GLY A 211 42.43 -15.04 40.00
CA GLY A 211 42.07 -14.88 41.42
C GLY A 211 42.89 -13.75 42.09
N GLN A 212 42.18 -12.88 42.80
CA GLN A 212 42.48 -12.33 44.14
C GLN A 212 43.91 -11.92 44.55
N PHE A 213 44.11 -10.61 44.78
CA PHE A 213 44.73 -9.98 45.97
C PHE A 213 44.37 -8.48 45.85
N GLY A 214 43.57 -7.86 46.72
CA GLY A 214 43.70 -7.78 48.17
C GLY A 214 44.26 -6.39 48.51
N GLY A 215 43.37 -5.43 48.77
CA GLY A 215 43.72 -4.02 48.99
C GLY A 215 44.41 -3.74 50.33
N VAL A 216 45.15 -2.64 50.38
CA VAL A 216 45.51 -1.92 51.61
C VAL A 216 45.53 -0.43 51.27
N GLY A 217 44.79 0.36 52.04
CA GLY A 217 44.65 1.80 51.84
C GLY A 217 45.79 2.64 52.41
N ALA A 218 45.78 3.92 52.04
CA ALA A 218 46.25 5.00 52.89
C ALA A 218 45.51 6.29 52.49
N GLN A 219 45.04 6.97 53.52
CA GLN A 219 44.13 8.11 53.52
C GLN A 219 44.93 9.33 54.01
N MET A 220 44.45 10.54 53.68
CA MET A 220 44.65 11.82 54.39
C MET A 220 45.92 12.69 54.15
N SER A 221 45.64 13.89 53.58
CA SER A 221 45.79 15.21 54.22
C SER A 221 47.13 15.97 54.27
N ASP A 222 47.09 17.15 53.63
CA ASP A 222 47.27 18.49 54.22
C ASP A 222 48.64 19.23 54.20
N SER A 223 48.49 20.54 53.92
CA SER A 223 49.24 21.70 54.42
C SER A 223 50.50 22.25 53.71
N SER A 224 50.30 23.47 53.19
CA SER A 224 51.07 24.72 53.38
C SER A 224 52.46 24.93 52.75
N GLU A 225 52.57 26.08 52.05
CA GLU A 225 53.77 26.79 51.60
C GLU A 225 54.72 27.19 52.75
N PRO A 226 55.98 27.60 52.48
CA PRO A 226 56.23 29.05 52.41
C PRO A 226 57.30 29.52 51.39
N GLN A 227 57.32 30.85 51.24
CA GLN A 227 58.07 31.73 50.34
C GLN A 227 59.57 31.91 50.66
N ASP A 228 60.24 32.62 49.72
CA ASP A 228 61.47 33.43 49.80
C ASP A 228 62.84 32.85 49.37
N ALA A 229 63.27 33.27 48.16
CA ALA A 229 64.59 33.88 47.89
C ALA A 229 64.76 34.23 46.40
N ALA A 230 65.02 35.50 46.08
CA ALA A 230 65.77 35.92 44.88
C ALA A 230 67.20 36.33 45.33
N PRO A 231 68.24 36.52 44.47
CA PRO A 231 68.33 36.45 43.00
C PRO A 231 69.59 35.70 42.46
N GLY A 232 69.66 35.47 41.13
CA GLY A 232 70.93 35.44 40.40
C GLY A 232 71.52 34.09 39.97
N SER A 233 71.93 34.08 38.69
CA SER A 233 72.89 33.18 38.04
C SER A 233 72.47 31.74 37.70
N GLN A 234 72.26 31.54 36.40
CA GLN A 234 72.65 30.38 35.59
C GLN A 234 72.77 29.03 36.32
N LEU A 235 71.69 28.26 36.32
CA LEU A 235 71.79 26.81 36.20
C LEU A 235 70.98 26.37 35.00
N ARG A 236 71.75 26.10 33.94
CA ARG A 236 71.40 25.38 32.73
C ARG A 236 70.98 23.96 33.12
N GLY A 237 69.79 23.82 33.68
CA GLY A 237 69.11 22.54 33.81
C GLY A 237 68.70 22.11 32.42
N GLN A 238 69.55 21.31 31.78
CA GLN A 238 69.14 20.51 30.63
C GLN A 238 67.95 19.68 31.09
N GLY A 239 66.73 20.18 30.84
CA GLY A 239 65.55 19.32 30.82
C GLY A 239 65.94 18.13 29.96
N THR A 240 65.77 16.92 30.51
CA THR A 240 66.27 15.69 29.89
C THR A 240 65.97 15.70 28.38
N PRO A 241 66.82 15.12 27.52
CA PRO A 241 66.55 15.08 26.08
C PRO A 241 65.15 14.50 25.76
N LEU A 242 64.59 13.70 26.68
CA LEU A 242 63.20 13.26 26.69
C LEU A 242 62.19 14.38 26.97
N GLN A 243 62.41 15.25 27.94
CA GLN A 243 61.53 16.37 28.26
C GLN A 243 61.52 17.45 27.18
N GLN A 244 62.67 17.73 26.55
CA GLN A 244 62.72 18.61 25.38
C GLN A 244 62.09 17.97 24.13
N ARG A 245 62.25 16.66 23.93
CA ARG A 245 61.50 15.91 22.90
C ARG A 245 60.01 15.91 23.18
N LEU A 246 59.58 15.73 24.43
CA LEU A 246 58.17 15.75 24.82
C LEU A 246 57.55 17.14 24.63
N LEU A 247 58.27 18.21 24.95
CA LEU A 247 57.82 19.58 24.67
C LEU A 247 57.77 19.89 23.17
N HIS A 248 58.72 19.37 22.38
CA HIS A 248 58.71 19.51 20.92
C HIS A 248 57.60 18.66 20.28
N VAL A 249 57.35 17.45 20.78
CA VAL A 249 56.22 16.59 20.41
C VAL A 249 54.90 17.26 20.82
N ALA A 250 54.79 17.83 22.02
CA ALA A 250 53.62 18.57 22.46
C ALA A 250 53.38 19.84 21.62
N ALA A 251 54.42 20.59 21.27
CA ALA A 251 54.34 21.76 20.42
C ALA A 251 54.00 21.40 18.96
N THR A 252 54.50 20.28 18.46
CA THR A 252 54.13 19.77 17.12
C THR A 252 52.75 19.13 17.11
N VAL A 253 52.29 18.50 18.20
CA VAL A 253 50.91 18.02 18.39
C VAL A 253 49.95 19.19 18.55
N GLN A 254 50.32 20.26 19.26
CA GLN A 254 49.56 21.51 19.34
C GLN A 254 49.55 22.26 18.00
N GLY A 255 50.66 22.28 17.27
CA GLY A 255 50.72 22.79 15.88
C GLY A 255 49.89 21.95 14.90
N ARG A 256 49.69 20.66 15.21
CA ARG A 256 48.82 19.71 14.50
C ARG A 256 47.38 19.68 15.00
N THR A 257 47.03 20.42 16.06
CA THR A 257 45.61 20.67 16.36
C THR A 257 45.06 21.45 15.18
N SER A 258 44.24 20.77 14.38
CA SER A 258 43.68 21.34 13.17
C SER A 258 43.01 22.67 13.53
N PRO A 259 43.09 23.71 12.69
CA PRO A 259 42.40 24.98 12.94
C PRO A 259 40.92 24.77 13.30
N MET A 260 40.33 23.71 12.75
CA MET A 260 38.99 23.20 13.05
C MET A 260 38.83 22.70 14.50
N SER A 261 39.80 21.98 15.07
CA SER A 261 39.80 21.57 16.48
C SER A 261 39.84 22.78 17.42
N ARG A 262 40.63 23.81 17.09
CA ARG A 262 40.64 25.08 17.84
C ARG A 262 39.32 25.84 17.72
N GLN A 263 38.72 25.85 16.53
CA GLN A 263 37.42 26.50 16.31
C GLN A 263 36.29 25.75 17.04
N MET A 264 36.32 24.41 17.03
CA MET A 264 35.40 23.56 17.78
C MET A 264 35.53 23.76 19.29
N ALA A 265 36.76 23.82 19.81
CA ALA A 265 37.00 24.09 21.23
C ALA A 265 36.47 25.47 21.64
N ARG A 266 36.65 26.51 20.80
CA ARG A 266 36.07 27.84 21.06
C ARG A 266 34.55 27.83 21.05
N ALA A 267 33.92 27.19 20.06
CA ALA A 267 32.47 27.09 20.01
C ALA A 267 31.90 26.29 21.20
N LEU A 268 32.60 25.27 21.67
CA LEU A 268 32.24 24.54 22.89
C LEU A 268 32.34 25.42 24.14
N LEU A 269 33.40 26.24 24.25
CA LEU A 269 33.54 27.20 25.35
C LEU A 269 32.44 28.27 25.30
N ASP A 270 32.09 28.77 24.12
CA ASP A 270 31.01 29.74 23.94
C ASP A 270 29.65 29.11 24.26
N TYR A 271 29.42 27.84 23.90
CA TYR A 271 28.25 27.07 24.33
C TYR A 271 28.17 26.98 25.86
N CYS A 272 29.26 26.63 26.55
CA CYS A 272 29.26 26.56 28.02
C CYS A 272 28.99 27.93 28.68
N ARG A 273 29.26 29.04 27.98
CA ARG A 273 29.01 30.41 28.49
C ARG A 273 27.60 30.91 28.22
N THR A 274 27.04 30.55 27.07
CA THR A 274 25.77 31.10 26.57
C THR A 274 24.59 30.13 26.70
N GLY A 275 24.88 28.83 26.81
CA GLY A 275 23.89 27.75 26.69
C GLY A 275 23.35 27.56 25.26
N ASP A 276 23.85 28.30 24.27
CA ASP A 276 23.31 28.30 22.92
C ASP A 276 23.98 27.25 22.02
N VAL A 277 23.22 26.20 21.69
CA VAL A 277 23.64 25.09 20.83
C VAL A 277 23.89 25.55 19.39
N HIS A 278 23.36 26.70 18.97
CA HIS A 278 23.50 27.20 17.61
C HIS A 278 24.96 27.43 17.21
N LEU A 279 25.79 27.98 18.09
CA LEU A 279 27.21 28.22 17.84
C LEU A 279 28.00 26.92 17.66
N LEU A 280 27.66 25.90 18.45
CA LEU A 280 28.29 24.58 18.38
C LEU A 280 27.97 23.88 17.05
N LEU A 281 26.67 23.82 16.72
CA LEU A 281 26.20 23.26 15.45
C LEU A 281 26.70 24.06 14.25
N ALA A 282 26.93 25.37 14.42
CA ALA A 282 27.40 26.21 13.32
C ALA A 282 28.82 25.84 12.86
N VAL A 283 29.70 25.53 13.80
CA VAL A 283 31.05 25.05 13.44
C VAL A 283 30.98 23.65 12.79
N GLN A 284 29.98 22.85 13.16
CA GLN A 284 29.74 21.51 12.64
C GLN A 284 28.79 21.45 11.43
N ARG A 285 28.54 22.57 10.74
CA ARG A 285 27.58 22.65 9.62
C ARG A 285 27.73 21.56 8.54
N HIS A 286 28.97 21.12 8.30
CA HIS A 286 29.28 20.09 7.31
C HIS A 286 28.79 18.70 7.75
N LEU A 287 28.65 18.44 9.05
CA LEU A 287 28.12 17.20 9.60
C LEU A 287 26.59 17.18 9.64
N CYS A 288 25.92 18.33 9.58
CA CYS A 288 24.46 18.39 9.52
C CYS A 288 23.88 17.74 8.25
N ALA A 289 24.69 17.60 7.20
CA ALA A 289 24.34 16.90 5.96
C ALA A 289 24.91 15.48 5.88
N ALA A 290 25.64 15.01 6.89
CA ALA A 290 26.14 13.63 6.92
C ALA A 290 24.96 12.66 6.99
N GLN A 291 25.06 11.54 6.28
CA GLN A 291 24.04 10.51 6.23
C GLN A 291 24.56 9.24 6.91
N ASP A 292 23.67 8.53 7.59
CA ASP A 292 23.96 7.20 8.15
C ASP A 292 23.81 6.08 7.08
N GLU A 293 23.88 4.82 7.51
CA GLU A 293 23.70 3.64 6.66
C GLU A 293 22.31 3.57 5.95
N ASN A 294 21.31 4.29 6.47
CA ASN A 294 19.96 4.38 5.89
C ASN A 294 19.78 5.63 5.02
N GLY A 295 20.81 6.47 4.90
CA GLY A 295 20.72 7.75 4.23
C GLY A 295 20.10 8.85 5.11
N ASP A 296 19.89 8.61 6.40
CA ASP A 296 19.25 9.55 7.31
C ASP A 296 20.26 10.59 7.80
N THR A 297 19.89 11.87 7.67
CA THR A 297 20.68 12.98 8.23
C THR A 297 20.42 13.15 9.74
N PRO A 298 21.24 13.90 10.49
CA PRO A 298 20.94 14.24 11.88
C PRO A 298 19.54 14.81 12.10
N LEU A 299 19.01 15.53 11.09
CA LEU A 299 17.64 16.03 11.11
C LEU A 299 16.60 14.91 10.98
N HIS A 300 16.81 13.92 10.10
CA HIS A 300 15.96 12.73 10.00
C HIS A 300 15.94 11.99 11.34
N LEU A 301 17.11 11.72 11.92
CA LEU A 301 17.24 11.00 13.20
C LEU A 301 16.59 11.76 14.36
N ALA A 302 16.72 13.09 14.41
CA ALA A 302 16.06 13.89 15.45
C ALA A 302 14.52 13.79 15.34
N ILE A 303 13.98 13.72 14.12
CA ILE A 303 12.55 13.55 13.88
C ILE A 303 12.10 12.12 14.21
N ILE A 304 12.83 11.09 13.76
CA ILE A 304 12.53 9.68 14.06
C ILE A 304 12.47 9.45 15.58
N ASN A 305 13.40 10.05 16.32
CA ASN A 305 13.46 9.95 17.77
C ASN A 305 12.58 10.98 18.51
N GLN A 306 11.73 11.72 17.80
CA GLN A 306 10.76 12.69 18.34
C GLN A 306 11.38 13.80 19.23
N GLN A 307 12.62 14.18 18.93
CA GLN A 307 13.37 15.20 19.68
C GLN A 307 13.06 16.62 19.16
N THR A 308 11.85 17.11 19.46
CA THR A 308 11.33 18.40 18.97
C THR A 308 12.29 19.59 19.21
N SER A 309 12.85 19.72 20.41
CA SER A 309 13.80 20.80 20.75
C SER A 309 15.07 20.77 19.89
N VAL A 310 15.58 19.58 19.60
CA VAL A 310 16.78 19.40 18.77
C VAL A 310 16.46 19.75 17.31
N VAL A 311 15.29 19.35 16.83
CA VAL A 311 14.82 19.70 15.48
C VAL A 311 14.71 21.21 15.32
N GLU A 312 14.09 21.91 16.28
CA GLU A 312 14.00 23.37 16.24
C GLU A 312 15.38 24.03 16.18
N GLN A 313 16.31 23.55 17.00
CA GLN A 313 17.67 24.10 17.04
C GLN A 313 18.43 23.87 15.73
N LEU A 314 18.37 22.66 15.19
CA LEU A 314 18.99 22.29 13.91
C LEU A 314 18.40 23.08 12.74
N VAL A 315 17.09 23.24 12.69
CA VAL A 315 16.45 23.96 11.58
C VAL A 315 16.76 25.46 11.65
N ARG A 316 16.77 26.08 12.84
CA ARG A 316 17.21 27.48 13.01
C ARG A 316 18.65 27.69 12.57
N THR A 317 19.58 26.77 12.88
CA THR A 317 20.96 26.88 12.37
C THR A 317 21.02 26.74 10.86
N ILE A 318 20.32 25.76 10.28
CA ILE A 318 20.29 25.53 8.83
C ILE A 318 19.75 26.77 8.08
N VAL A 319 18.68 27.39 8.59
CA VAL A 319 18.09 28.61 8.03
C VAL A 319 19.05 29.79 8.16
N SER A 320 19.67 30.00 9.33
CA SER A 320 20.66 31.05 9.57
C SER A 320 21.85 30.95 8.60
N MET A 321 22.24 29.72 8.25
CA MET A 321 23.32 29.42 7.30
C MET A 321 22.95 29.51 5.83
N LYS A 322 21.68 29.77 5.52
CA LYS A 322 21.14 29.77 4.15
C LYS A 322 21.35 28.42 3.42
N GLN A 323 21.43 27.31 4.16
CA GLN A 323 21.62 25.98 3.61
C GLN A 323 20.28 25.22 3.49
N GLN A 324 19.27 25.86 2.88
CA GLN A 324 17.92 25.29 2.77
C GLN A 324 17.87 23.91 2.11
N LYS A 325 18.81 23.61 1.20
CA LYS A 325 18.94 22.30 0.55
C LYS A 325 19.08 21.12 1.54
N ILE A 326 19.58 21.36 2.77
CA ILE A 326 19.72 20.31 3.78
C ILE A 326 18.35 19.86 4.30
N LEU A 327 17.37 20.78 4.38
CA LEU A 327 16.00 20.48 4.83
C LEU A 327 15.28 19.50 3.91
N ASP A 328 15.70 19.43 2.65
CA ASP A 328 15.09 18.61 1.60
C ASP A 328 15.93 17.38 1.23
N THR A 329 16.95 17.06 2.04
CA THR A 329 17.78 15.87 1.84
C THR A 329 16.90 14.64 1.93
N ARG A 330 17.13 13.65 1.06
CA ARG A 330 16.36 12.41 1.03
C ARG A 330 17.18 11.25 1.59
N ASN A 331 16.54 10.38 2.35
CA ASN A 331 17.12 9.11 2.77
C ASN A 331 16.99 8.02 1.67
N HIS A 332 17.41 6.79 1.96
CA HIS A 332 17.35 5.68 0.99
C HIS A 332 15.91 5.30 0.58
N LEU A 333 14.89 5.69 1.36
CA LEU A 333 13.47 5.56 1.01
C LEU A 333 12.93 6.78 0.24
N GLN A 334 13.81 7.67 -0.20
CA GLN A 334 13.48 8.95 -0.83
C GLN A 334 12.64 9.88 0.04
N GLN A 335 12.57 9.64 1.35
CA GLN A 335 11.82 10.45 2.29
C GLN A 335 12.65 11.65 2.70
N THR A 336 12.02 12.83 2.72
CA THR A 336 12.60 14.04 3.31
C THR A 336 12.27 14.12 4.81
N PRO A 337 12.95 14.98 5.59
CA PRO A 337 12.58 15.27 6.98
C PRO A 337 11.10 15.61 7.15
N LEU A 338 10.50 16.30 6.16
CA LEU A 338 9.07 16.62 6.16
C LEU A 338 8.18 15.38 6.03
N HIS A 339 8.55 14.40 5.21
CA HIS A 339 7.82 13.12 5.12
C HIS A 339 7.85 12.40 6.48
N LEU A 340 9.02 12.33 7.12
CA LEU A 340 9.15 11.68 8.42
C LEU A 340 8.39 12.40 9.53
N ALA A 341 8.36 13.73 9.52
CA ALA A 341 7.59 14.51 10.49
C ALA A 341 6.09 14.20 10.38
N VAL A 342 5.59 13.99 9.16
CA VAL A 342 4.21 13.56 8.92
C VAL A 342 3.99 12.11 9.34
N ILE A 343 4.85 11.18 8.92
CA ILE A 343 4.75 9.75 9.27
C ILE A 343 4.74 9.53 10.80
N THR A 344 5.54 10.32 11.52
CA THR A 344 5.64 10.25 12.98
C THR A 344 4.56 11.04 13.73
N GLY A 345 3.65 11.73 13.04
CA GLY A 345 2.54 12.47 13.67
C GLY A 345 2.95 13.77 14.38
N GLN A 346 4.12 14.34 14.07
CA GLN A 346 4.65 15.53 14.74
C GLN A 346 4.19 16.87 14.13
N SER A 347 2.92 17.23 14.33
CA SER A 347 2.30 18.46 13.75
C SER A 347 3.08 19.76 14.02
N LYS A 348 3.69 19.91 15.21
CA LYS A 348 4.53 21.09 15.54
C LYS A 348 5.79 21.17 14.69
N VAL A 349 6.48 20.03 14.53
CA VAL A 349 7.70 19.93 13.74
C VAL A 349 7.41 20.14 12.26
N THR A 350 6.32 19.58 11.75
CA THR A 350 5.84 19.80 10.39
C THR A 350 5.63 21.28 10.09
N GLY A 351 4.92 22.00 10.98
CA GLY A 351 4.75 23.44 10.85
C GLY A 351 6.07 24.22 10.89
N PHE A 352 7.01 23.80 11.74
CA PHE A 352 8.33 24.43 11.83
C PHE A 352 9.18 24.23 10.56
N LEU A 353 9.21 23.02 10.01
CA LEU A 353 9.92 22.69 8.78
C LEU A 353 9.36 23.46 7.58
N LEU A 354 8.04 23.54 7.46
CA LEU A 354 7.37 24.31 6.40
C LEU A 354 7.64 25.81 6.54
N GLY A 355 7.58 26.34 7.77
CA GLY A 355 7.95 27.73 8.06
C GLY A 355 9.42 28.06 7.77
N ALA A 356 10.31 27.07 7.86
CA ALA A 356 11.72 27.18 7.52
C ALA A 356 12.01 27.09 6.01
N GLY A 357 11.01 26.77 5.20
CA GLY A 357 11.12 26.68 3.74
C GLY A 357 11.38 25.28 3.18
N ALA A 358 11.05 24.21 3.92
CA ALA A 358 11.07 22.86 3.37
C ALA A 358 10.04 22.72 2.23
N ASP A 359 10.43 22.05 1.15
CA ASP A 359 9.59 21.92 -0.05
C ASP A 359 8.64 20.70 0.06
N PRO A 360 7.32 20.90 0.05
CA PRO A 360 6.34 19.80 0.12
C PRO A 360 6.12 19.07 -1.22
N SER A 361 6.75 19.52 -2.32
CA SER A 361 6.58 18.90 -3.64
C SER A 361 7.35 17.60 -3.82
N PHE A 362 8.32 17.33 -2.95
CA PHE A 362 9.10 16.11 -3.04
C PHE A 362 8.25 14.86 -2.79
N LEU A 363 8.58 13.82 -3.54
CA LEU A 363 7.92 12.52 -3.49
C LEU A 363 8.81 11.52 -2.75
N ASP A 364 8.18 10.65 -1.97
CA ASP A 364 8.82 9.45 -1.43
C ASP A 364 8.92 8.32 -2.48
N ARG A 365 9.43 7.15 -2.06
CA ARG A 365 9.57 5.97 -2.94
C ARG A 365 8.25 5.51 -3.58
N ASP A 366 7.12 5.73 -2.92
CA ASP A 366 5.80 5.33 -3.39
C ASP A 366 5.12 6.45 -4.22
N GLY A 367 5.85 7.54 -4.50
CA GLY A 367 5.34 8.67 -5.26
C GLY A 367 4.44 9.58 -4.43
N ARG A 368 4.50 9.51 -3.10
CA ARG A 368 3.60 10.25 -2.21
C ARG A 368 4.26 11.54 -1.76
N THR A 369 3.48 12.62 -1.81
CA THR A 369 3.83 13.89 -1.15
C THR A 369 3.49 13.82 0.34
N PRO A 370 3.97 14.77 1.17
CA PRO A 370 3.56 14.89 2.58
C PRO A 370 2.04 15.03 2.75
N VAL A 371 1.33 15.61 1.78
CA VAL A 371 -0.14 15.69 1.79
C VAL A 371 -0.79 14.31 1.64
N HIS A 372 -0.26 13.46 0.76
CA HIS A 372 -0.74 12.08 0.62
C HIS A 372 -0.58 11.31 1.93
N LEU A 373 0.57 11.46 2.59
CA LEU A 373 0.84 10.79 3.87
C LEU A 373 -0.10 11.29 4.97
N ALA A 374 -0.31 12.60 5.09
CA ALA A 374 -1.25 13.16 6.06
C ALA A 374 -2.70 12.67 5.83
N ALA A 375 -3.12 12.59 4.56
CA ALA A 375 -4.43 12.07 4.19
C ALA A 375 -4.58 10.56 4.51
N ALA A 376 -3.53 9.77 4.26
CA ALA A 376 -3.50 8.34 4.57
C ALA A 376 -3.53 8.04 6.07
N LEU A 377 -2.91 8.90 6.89
CA LEU A 377 -2.96 8.79 8.35
C LEU A 377 -4.35 9.11 8.90
N GLY A 378 -5.08 10.04 8.26
CA GLY A 378 -6.40 10.47 8.71
C GLY A 378 -6.37 11.49 9.86
N ASP A 379 -5.22 12.13 10.10
CA ASP A 379 -5.07 13.18 11.11
C ASP A 379 -5.37 14.56 10.51
N GLU A 380 -6.51 15.15 10.89
CA GLU A 380 -6.93 16.48 10.45
C GLU A 380 -5.94 17.57 10.86
N THR A 381 -5.39 17.49 12.08
CA THR A 381 -4.51 18.54 12.60
C THR A 381 -3.20 18.61 11.81
N MET A 382 -2.66 17.43 11.50
CA MET A 382 -1.51 17.28 10.64
C MET A 382 -1.79 17.75 9.22
N LEU A 383 -2.94 17.35 8.67
CA LEU A 383 -3.30 17.75 7.32
C LEU A 383 -3.47 19.27 7.22
N ARG A 384 -4.14 19.92 8.19
CA ARG A 384 -4.26 21.39 8.21
C ARG A 384 -2.93 22.09 8.42
N THR A 385 -1.99 21.52 9.19
CA THR A 385 -0.64 22.11 9.36
C THR A 385 0.20 22.01 8.09
N VAL A 386 0.02 20.95 7.29
CA VAL A 386 0.62 20.84 5.96
C VAL A 386 -0.07 21.81 5.00
N LEU A 387 -1.40 21.85 4.96
CA LEU A 387 -2.18 22.67 4.02
C LEU A 387 -2.07 24.17 4.24
N ALA A 388 -1.96 24.64 5.49
CA ALA A 388 -1.93 26.08 5.81
C ALA A 388 -0.79 26.86 5.11
N PRO A 389 0.47 26.38 5.10
CA PRO A 389 1.56 27.02 4.35
C PRO A 389 1.60 26.64 2.86
N LEU A 390 0.80 25.65 2.41
CA LEU A 390 0.58 25.40 0.98
C LEU A 390 -0.30 26.53 0.40
N GLY A 391 0.31 27.68 0.12
CA GLY A 391 -0.33 28.74 -0.66
C GLY A 391 -0.55 28.36 -2.14
N GLU A 392 -0.94 29.31 -2.98
CA GLU A 392 -1.24 29.08 -4.41
C GLU A 392 -0.13 28.37 -5.19
N ARG A 393 1.13 28.54 -4.78
CA ARG A 393 2.30 27.90 -5.43
C ARG A 393 2.26 26.38 -5.41
N HIS A 394 1.60 25.78 -4.43
CA HIS A 394 1.58 24.32 -4.21
C HIS A 394 0.18 23.72 -4.26
N SER A 395 -0.83 24.50 -4.69
CA SER A 395 -2.22 24.03 -4.83
C SER A 395 -2.34 22.80 -5.76
N HIS A 396 -1.47 22.73 -6.77
CA HIS A 396 -1.39 21.59 -7.69
C HIS A 396 -1.07 20.26 -6.98
N LEU A 397 -0.38 20.28 -5.84
CA LEU A 397 -0.01 19.06 -5.09
C LEU A 397 -1.22 18.29 -4.53
N LEU A 398 -2.38 18.95 -4.41
CA LEU A 398 -3.64 18.30 -4.02
C LEU A 398 -4.19 17.39 -5.11
N ASN A 399 -3.78 17.62 -6.35
CA ASN A 399 -4.26 16.96 -7.56
C ASN A 399 -3.14 16.18 -8.27
N VAL A 400 -2.12 15.74 -7.53
CA VAL A 400 -1.08 14.82 -8.01
C VAL A 400 -1.43 13.41 -7.54
N PRO A 401 -1.37 12.38 -8.41
CA PRO A 401 -1.53 11.00 -8.00
C PRO A 401 -0.21 10.39 -7.50
N ASP A 402 -0.30 9.43 -6.58
CA ASP A 402 0.83 8.58 -6.20
C ASP A 402 1.13 7.50 -7.25
N HIS A 403 2.16 6.66 -7.06
CA HIS A 403 2.49 5.57 -7.99
C HIS A 403 1.37 4.54 -8.12
N SER A 404 0.42 4.50 -7.18
CA SER A 404 -0.75 3.64 -7.25
C SER A 404 -1.92 4.26 -8.01
N GLY A 405 -1.77 5.50 -8.49
CA GLY A 405 -2.80 6.24 -9.21
C GLY A 405 -3.80 6.94 -8.29
N LEU A 406 -3.57 6.95 -6.97
CA LEU A 406 -4.48 7.52 -5.97
C LEU A 406 -4.08 8.95 -5.65
N PHE A 407 -5.07 9.82 -5.54
CA PHE A 407 -4.93 11.21 -5.15
C PHE A 407 -5.09 11.31 -3.62
N PRO A 408 -4.62 12.40 -2.96
CA PRO A 408 -4.78 12.57 -1.52
C PRO A 408 -6.23 12.45 -1.05
N LEU A 409 -7.18 12.95 -1.87
CA LEU A 409 -8.62 12.81 -1.65
C LEU A 409 -9.05 11.34 -1.53
N HIS A 410 -8.57 10.49 -2.44
CA HIS A 410 -8.89 9.05 -2.45
C HIS A 410 -8.33 8.34 -1.20
N LEU A 411 -7.12 8.71 -0.76
CA LEU A 411 -6.52 8.14 0.45
C LEU A 411 -7.32 8.50 1.71
N ALA A 412 -7.80 9.74 1.82
CA ALA A 412 -8.67 10.16 2.92
C ALA A 412 -10.00 9.38 2.94
N VAL A 413 -10.57 9.09 1.77
CA VAL A 413 -11.78 8.27 1.65
C VAL A 413 -11.53 6.83 2.08
N ARG A 414 -10.47 6.19 1.59
CA ARG A 414 -10.13 4.80 1.98
C ARG A 414 -9.87 4.67 3.48
N LYS A 415 -9.38 5.73 4.12
CA LYS A 415 -9.20 5.77 5.57
C LYS A 415 -10.51 6.02 6.35
N GLY A 416 -11.57 6.50 5.70
CA GLY A 416 -12.80 6.94 6.35
C GLY A 416 -12.65 8.27 7.10
N ALA A 417 -11.66 9.09 6.74
CA ALA A 417 -11.34 10.32 7.45
C ALA A 417 -12.18 11.52 6.96
N GLU A 418 -13.42 11.61 7.45
CA GLU A 418 -14.39 12.67 7.13
C GLU A 418 -13.85 14.10 7.21
N ARG A 419 -13.17 14.41 8.32
CA ARG A 419 -12.66 15.78 8.55
C ARG A 419 -11.49 16.10 7.61
N CYS A 420 -10.66 15.11 7.32
CA CYS A 420 -9.57 15.25 6.35
C CYS A 420 -10.10 15.49 4.94
N LEU A 421 -11.16 14.75 4.56
CA LEU A 421 -11.83 14.94 3.28
C LEU A 421 -12.34 16.37 3.13
N ARG A 422 -13.04 16.89 4.14
CA ARG A 422 -13.53 18.28 4.13
C ARG A 422 -12.38 19.28 4.01
N ALA A 423 -11.32 19.11 4.79
CA ALA A 423 -10.14 20.00 4.74
C ALA A 423 -9.45 20.01 3.36
N LEU A 424 -9.38 18.86 2.67
CA LEU A 424 -8.82 18.78 1.31
C LEU A 424 -9.66 19.52 0.29
N VAL A 425 -10.99 19.38 0.36
CA VAL A 425 -11.89 20.07 -0.56
C VAL A 425 -11.93 21.58 -0.29
N GLU A 426 -11.92 21.99 0.99
CA GLU A 426 -11.75 23.40 1.39
C GLU A 426 -10.45 24.01 0.82
N ALA A 427 -9.38 23.21 0.73
CA ALA A 427 -8.10 23.62 0.15
C ALA A 427 -8.06 23.58 -1.39
N GLY A 428 -9.12 23.12 -2.06
CA GLY A 428 -9.25 23.12 -3.52
C GLY A 428 -8.95 21.79 -4.22
N ALA A 429 -9.00 20.66 -3.51
CA ALA A 429 -8.91 19.34 -4.14
C ALA A 429 -10.12 19.06 -5.06
N TRP A 430 -9.88 18.47 -6.22
CA TRP A 430 -10.94 18.14 -7.17
C TRP A 430 -11.73 16.90 -6.74
N ILE A 431 -13.02 17.07 -6.48
CA ILE A 431 -13.90 16.05 -5.88
C ILE A 431 -14.16 14.88 -6.84
N ASN A 432 -14.32 15.19 -8.13
CA ASN A 432 -14.64 14.22 -9.17
C ASN A 432 -13.40 13.68 -9.90
N THR A 433 -12.21 13.77 -9.29
CA THR A 433 -11.02 13.12 -9.86
C THR A 433 -11.22 11.62 -9.90
N ALA A 434 -10.92 11.02 -11.04
CA ALA A 434 -10.86 9.58 -11.20
C ALA A 434 -9.43 9.10 -10.92
N GLU A 435 -9.27 8.05 -10.11
CA GLU A 435 -7.96 7.40 -9.94
C GLU A 435 -7.50 6.70 -11.23
N LEU A 436 -6.19 6.52 -11.39
CA LEU A 436 -5.60 6.17 -12.69
C LEU A 436 -5.67 4.69 -13.07
N LYS A 437 -6.01 3.77 -12.16
CA LYS A 437 -6.08 2.32 -12.42
C LYS A 437 -7.43 1.89 -12.97
N GLY A 438 -8.51 2.28 -12.30
CA GLY A 438 -9.88 1.86 -12.59
C GLY A 438 -10.86 3.00 -12.88
N GLY A 439 -10.40 4.25 -12.81
CA GLY A 439 -11.27 5.41 -13.01
C GLY A 439 -12.22 5.67 -11.84
N CYS A 440 -11.96 5.11 -10.66
CA CYS A 440 -12.83 5.30 -9.50
C CYS A 440 -12.74 6.74 -8.95
N THR A 441 -13.88 7.38 -8.74
CA THR A 441 -13.93 8.66 -8.01
C THR A 441 -13.99 8.43 -6.49
N ALA A 442 -13.84 9.50 -5.70
CA ALA A 442 -14.03 9.47 -4.25
C ALA A 442 -15.37 8.84 -3.84
N LEU A 443 -16.45 9.10 -4.58
CA LEU A 443 -17.77 8.52 -4.30
C LEU A 443 -17.82 7.02 -4.57
N HIS A 444 -17.18 6.55 -5.65
CA HIS A 444 -17.05 5.11 -5.91
C HIS A 444 -16.33 4.42 -4.75
N LEU A 445 -15.20 4.98 -4.31
CA LEU A 445 -14.41 4.40 -3.20
C LEU A 445 -15.20 4.39 -1.88
N ALA A 446 -15.96 5.45 -1.57
CA ALA A 446 -16.80 5.49 -0.38
C ALA A 446 -17.89 4.41 -0.41
N VAL A 447 -18.48 4.15 -1.58
CA VAL A 447 -19.48 3.10 -1.78
C VAL A 447 -18.83 1.71 -1.69
N THR A 448 -17.68 1.47 -2.33
CA THR A 448 -16.99 0.16 -2.29
C THR A 448 -16.58 -0.25 -0.90
N GLU A 449 -16.12 0.71 -0.09
CA GLU A 449 -15.71 0.49 1.30
C GLU A 449 -16.92 0.55 2.28
N ASN A 450 -18.15 0.67 1.75
CA ASN A 450 -19.41 0.74 2.50
C ASN A 450 -19.46 1.87 3.56
N LEU A 451 -18.84 3.01 3.27
CA LEU A 451 -18.75 4.17 4.15
C LEU A 451 -19.96 5.11 3.95
N PHE A 452 -21.12 4.73 4.49
CA PHE A 452 -22.38 5.48 4.32
C PHE A 452 -22.26 6.98 4.64
N ARG A 453 -21.67 7.33 5.79
CA ARG A 453 -21.55 8.73 6.23
C ARG A 453 -20.63 9.55 5.33
N MET A 454 -19.55 8.95 4.82
CA MET A 454 -18.66 9.56 3.84
C MET A 454 -19.35 9.76 2.49
N ALA A 455 -20.07 8.75 2.00
CA ALA A 455 -20.87 8.86 0.77
C ALA A 455 -21.93 9.95 0.89
N PHE A 456 -22.63 10.03 2.03
CA PHE A 456 -23.62 11.06 2.31
C PHE A 456 -23.02 12.46 2.26
N MET A 457 -21.87 12.66 2.90
CA MET A 457 -21.14 13.94 2.89
C MET A 457 -20.67 14.33 1.49
N LEU A 458 -20.14 13.37 0.72
CA LEU A 458 -19.69 13.59 -0.65
C LEU A 458 -20.84 14.07 -1.54
N ILE A 459 -22.02 13.49 -1.37
CA ILE A 459 -23.21 13.83 -2.16
C ILE A 459 -23.83 15.16 -1.73
N THR A 460 -24.06 15.34 -0.43
CA THR A 460 -24.89 16.45 0.09
C THR A 460 -24.08 17.74 0.29
N GLU A 461 -22.95 17.65 0.99
CA GLU A 461 -22.10 18.81 1.32
C GLU A 461 -21.19 19.17 0.14
N LEU A 462 -20.51 18.15 -0.42
CA LEU A 462 -19.44 18.34 -1.40
C LEU A 462 -19.94 18.27 -2.86
N LYS A 463 -21.22 17.94 -3.09
CA LYS A 463 -21.86 17.89 -4.42
C LYS A 463 -21.07 17.07 -5.45
N ALA A 464 -20.57 15.91 -5.04
CA ALA A 464 -19.93 14.95 -5.93
C ALA A 464 -20.89 14.47 -7.03
N ASP A 465 -20.35 14.16 -8.21
CA ASP A 465 -21.15 13.64 -9.30
C ASP A 465 -21.60 12.20 -9.01
N VAL A 466 -22.91 12.04 -8.80
CA VAL A 466 -23.57 10.79 -8.47
C VAL A 466 -23.55 9.80 -9.64
N ASN A 467 -23.43 10.30 -10.88
CA ASN A 467 -23.47 9.50 -12.10
C ASN A 467 -22.11 9.39 -12.79
N ALA A 468 -21.02 9.73 -12.09
CA ALA A 468 -19.67 9.49 -12.58
C ALA A 468 -19.50 8.00 -12.93
N ILE A 469 -18.68 7.72 -13.94
CA ILE A 469 -18.42 6.35 -14.42
C ILE A 469 -16.96 5.98 -14.21
N THR A 470 -16.72 4.71 -13.86
CA THR A 470 -15.37 4.11 -13.88
C THR A 470 -14.96 3.75 -15.31
N PHE A 471 -13.73 3.25 -15.49
CA PHE A 471 -13.27 2.76 -16.81
C PHE A 471 -14.03 1.53 -17.32
N ALA A 472 -14.74 0.82 -16.43
CA ALA A 472 -15.64 -0.28 -16.77
C ALA A 472 -17.08 0.19 -17.02
N GLY A 473 -17.34 1.50 -17.06
CA GLY A 473 -18.67 2.07 -17.22
C GLY A 473 -19.56 1.95 -15.97
N ASN A 474 -19.04 1.52 -14.83
CA ASN A 474 -19.83 1.36 -13.61
C ASN A 474 -20.04 2.72 -12.93
N THR A 475 -21.29 3.04 -12.58
CA THR A 475 -21.64 4.17 -11.70
C THR A 475 -21.57 3.76 -10.22
N PRO A 476 -21.58 4.70 -9.25
CA PRO A 476 -21.65 4.36 -7.83
C PRO A 476 -22.87 3.50 -7.50
N LEU A 477 -23.98 3.65 -8.23
CA LEU A 477 -25.18 2.83 -8.06
C LEU A 477 -24.97 1.36 -8.48
N HIS A 478 -24.18 1.10 -9.53
CA HIS A 478 -23.80 -0.27 -9.91
C HIS A 478 -23.02 -0.95 -8.76
N LEU A 479 -22.08 -0.22 -8.15
CA LEU A 479 -21.28 -0.73 -7.04
C LEU A 479 -22.12 -0.94 -5.78
N ALA A 480 -23.00 0.00 -5.44
CA ALA A 480 -23.92 -0.17 -4.30
C ALA A 480 -24.86 -1.37 -4.49
N ALA A 481 -25.32 -1.60 -5.72
CA ALA A 481 -26.19 -2.73 -6.05
C ALA A 481 -25.45 -4.07 -5.99
N SER A 482 -24.22 -4.13 -6.50
CA SER A 482 -23.37 -5.33 -6.47
C SER A 482 -22.92 -5.71 -5.06
N LEU A 483 -22.78 -4.72 -4.16
CA LEU A 483 -22.57 -4.93 -2.72
C LEU A 483 -23.86 -5.41 -2.02
N GLY A 484 -25.03 -5.11 -2.58
CA GLY A 484 -26.32 -5.44 -1.97
C GLY A 484 -26.71 -4.53 -0.80
N SER A 485 -26.22 -3.28 -0.77
CA SER A 485 -26.51 -2.32 0.30
C SER A 485 -27.74 -1.46 -0.02
N PRO A 486 -28.93 -1.74 0.56
CA PRO A 486 -30.15 -0.99 0.26
C PRO A 486 -30.07 0.46 0.73
N THR A 487 -29.35 0.74 1.82
CA THR A 487 -29.19 2.09 2.36
C THR A 487 -28.40 2.99 1.43
N LEU A 488 -27.28 2.50 0.90
CA LEU A 488 -26.48 3.22 -0.11
C LEU A 488 -27.25 3.39 -1.42
N CYS A 489 -27.98 2.35 -1.86
CA CYS A 489 -28.82 2.45 -3.06
C CYS A 489 -29.90 3.52 -2.88
N SER A 490 -30.67 3.50 -1.79
CA SER A 490 -31.70 4.51 -1.51
C SER A 490 -31.12 5.92 -1.44
N MET A 491 -29.95 6.11 -0.82
CA MET A 491 -29.27 7.40 -0.78
C MET A 491 -28.90 7.90 -2.18
N LEU A 492 -28.23 7.06 -2.98
CA LEU A 492 -27.81 7.41 -4.34
C LEU A 492 -29.02 7.72 -5.23
N LEU A 493 -30.11 6.95 -5.11
CA LEU A 493 -31.36 7.20 -5.83
C LEU A 493 -32.01 8.52 -5.43
N ALA A 494 -32.07 8.82 -4.13
CA ALA A 494 -32.58 10.10 -3.63
C ALA A 494 -31.73 11.29 -4.13
N ALA A 495 -30.43 11.07 -4.35
CA ALA A 495 -29.52 12.04 -4.91
C ALA A 495 -29.57 12.16 -6.45
N GLY A 496 -30.45 11.42 -7.13
CA GLY A 496 -30.62 11.50 -8.59
C GLY A 496 -29.74 10.53 -9.39
N ALA A 497 -29.31 9.41 -8.81
CA ALA A 497 -28.61 8.37 -9.55
C ALA A 497 -29.49 7.76 -10.65
N GLN A 498 -28.91 7.55 -11.83
CA GLN A 498 -29.59 6.94 -12.98
C GLN A 498 -29.77 5.43 -12.77
N LYS A 499 -31.02 5.00 -12.58
CA LYS A 499 -31.41 3.58 -12.40
C LYS A 499 -31.08 2.69 -13.61
N ASN A 500 -31.12 3.27 -14.81
CA ASN A 500 -31.02 2.56 -16.08
C ASN A 500 -29.68 2.81 -16.79
N ALA A 501 -28.66 3.27 -16.07
CA ALA A 501 -27.31 3.35 -16.63
C ALA A 501 -26.83 1.92 -16.96
N GLU A 502 -26.15 1.76 -18.09
CA GLU A 502 -25.56 0.49 -18.52
C GLU A 502 -24.03 0.61 -18.41
N ASN A 503 -23.40 -0.41 -17.85
CA ASN A 503 -21.93 -0.51 -17.81
C ASN A 503 -21.37 -1.11 -19.11
N ASP A 504 -20.04 -1.18 -19.26
CA ASP A 504 -19.41 -1.67 -20.49
C ASP A 504 -19.22 -3.21 -20.51
N GLU A 505 -19.76 -3.92 -19.51
CA GLU A 505 -19.68 -5.39 -19.44
C GLU A 505 -20.77 -6.06 -20.31
N PRO A 506 -20.40 -7.01 -21.20
CA PRO A 506 -21.34 -7.60 -22.14
C PRO A 506 -22.38 -8.51 -21.47
N LEU A 507 -23.67 -8.28 -21.74
CA LEU A 507 -24.79 -9.08 -21.21
C LEU A 507 -24.78 -10.59 -21.58
N PHE A 508 -23.99 -11.02 -22.56
CA PHE A 508 -23.91 -12.41 -22.99
C PHE A 508 -22.96 -13.23 -22.09
N GLY A 509 -23.38 -13.49 -20.85
CA GLY A 509 -22.61 -14.30 -19.90
C GLY A 509 -23.40 -15.02 -18.81
N LEU A 510 -24.74 -14.96 -18.80
CA LEU A 510 -25.55 -15.64 -17.79
C LEU A 510 -26.60 -16.55 -18.42
N SER A 511 -26.13 -17.67 -18.98
CA SER A 511 -26.91 -18.91 -18.96
C SER A 511 -25.99 -20.05 -18.51
N SER A 512 -26.25 -20.50 -17.27
CA SER A 512 -25.80 -21.75 -16.65
C SER A 512 -24.31 -21.89 -16.32
N ASP A 513 -24.13 -22.09 -15.01
CA ASP A 513 -23.11 -22.85 -14.32
C ASP A 513 -21.75 -22.22 -14.02
N GLU A 514 -21.40 -22.44 -12.75
CA GLU A 514 -20.12 -22.17 -12.12
C GLU A 514 -18.97 -22.75 -12.94
N GLU A 515 -17.93 -21.96 -13.22
CA GLU A 515 -16.54 -22.27 -12.88
C GLU A 515 -15.60 -21.16 -13.36
N HIS A 516 -14.59 -20.90 -12.54
CA HIS A 516 -13.50 -19.98 -12.80
C HIS A 516 -12.81 -20.23 -14.14
N GLY A 517 -12.66 -19.18 -14.96
CA GLY A 517 -11.90 -19.24 -16.20
C GLY A 517 -11.44 -17.86 -16.64
N GLU A 518 -10.14 -17.63 -16.52
CA GLU A 518 -9.40 -16.44 -16.96
C GLU A 518 -9.71 -16.12 -18.43
N ALA A 519 -10.16 -14.88 -18.72
CA ALA A 519 -10.29 -14.38 -20.07
C ALA A 519 -9.03 -13.59 -20.44
N GLU A 520 -8.19 -14.24 -21.25
CA GLU A 520 -7.03 -13.67 -21.93
C GLU A 520 -7.39 -12.45 -22.78
N GLU A 521 -6.60 -11.38 -22.64
CA GLU A 521 -6.49 -10.30 -23.60
C GLU A 521 -6.04 -10.85 -24.96
N ARG A 522 -6.91 -10.73 -25.97
CA ARG A 522 -6.47 -10.82 -27.38
C ARG A 522 -6.08 -9.43 -27.86
N VAL A 523 -4.79 -9.19 -27.85
CA VAL A 523 -4.09 -8.24 -28.72
C VAL A 523 -4.39 -8.61 -30.18
N ASN A 524 -4.78 -7.63 -30.99
CA ASN A 524 -4.60 -7.71 -32.43
C ASN A 524 -3.99 -6.40 -32.94
N GLU A 525 -2.73 -6.48 -33.34
CA GLU A 525 -2.01 -5.44 -34.06
C GLU A 525 -2.27 -5.56 -35.57
N GLY A 526 -2.23 -4.42 -36.26
CA GLY A 526 -1.87 -4.33 -37.68
C GLY A 526 -2.98 -3.92 -38.64
N GLU A 527 -3.00 -2.65 -39.06
CA GLU A 527 -2.43 -2.23 -40.37
C GLU A 527 -2.68 -0.73 -40.65
N GLU A 528 -1.63 -0.08 -41.18
CA GLU A 528 -1.61 1.32 -41.60
C GLU A 528 -2.34 1.55 -42.93
N GLY A 529 -2.95 2.73 -43.13
CA GLY A 529 -3.47 3.14 -44.43
C GLY A 529 -4.20 4.48 -44.44
N ASN A 530 -3.53 5.49 -45.00
CA ASN A 530 -3.94 6.88 -45.18
C ASN A 530 -5.22 7.08 -46.05
N GLY A 531 -6.10 8.05 -45.73
CA GLY A 531 -7.13 8.53 -46.69
C GLY A 531 -8.45 9.05 -46.09
N ARG A 532 -8.95 10.15 -46.64
CA ARG A 532 -10.11 10.95 -46.19
C ARG A 532 -11.48 10.30 -46.48
N GLN A 533 -12.47 10.73 -45.68
CA GLN A 533 -13.93 10.76 -45.90
C GLN A 533 -14.72 9.44 -45.90
N ALA A 534 -15.61 9.32 -44.92
CA ALA A 534 -17.07 9.18 -45.07
C ALA A 534 -17.64 8.38 -43.89
N GLY A 535 -18.74 8.87 -43.31
CA GLY A 535 -19.37 8.29 -42.13
C GLY A 535 -19.82 6.84 -42.34
N ILE A 536 -19.51 6.00 -41.36
CA ILE A 536 -20.08 4.67 -41.18
C ILE A 536 -20.74 4.67 -39.79
N PRO A 537 -22.02 4.28 -39.65
CA PRO A 537 -22.72 4.34 -38.37
C PRO A 537 -22.12 3.30 -37.43
N ARG A 538 -21.73 3.73 -36.24
CA ARG A 538 -21.19 2.87 -35.18
C ARG A 538 -22.19 1.75 -34.89
N LYS A 539 -21.75 0.50 -35.07
CA LYS A 539 -22.39 -0.71 -34.53
C LYS A 539 -22.76 -0.43 -33.07
N ARG A 540 -24.03 -0.64 -32.70
CA ARG A 540 -24.49 -0.53 -31.30
C ARG A 540 -23.61 -1.44 -30.44
N PRO A 541 -22.98 -0.94 -29.36
CA PRO A 541 -22.36 -1.81 -28.36
C PRO A 541 -23.43 -2.80 -27.87
N ALA A 542 -23.02 -4.02 -27.55
CA ALA A 542 -23.91 -4.95 -26.86
C ALA A 542 -24.45 -4.24 -25.60
N PRO A 543 -25.75 -4.37 -25.26
CA PRO A 543 -26.28 -3.72 -24.08
C PRO A 543 -25.53 -4.21 -22.83
N GLY A 544 -25.30 -3.30 -21.90
CA GLY A 544 -24.51 -3.54 -20.69
C GLY A 544 -25.34 -4.07 -19.52
N HIS A 545 -24.69 -4.42 -18.41
CA HIS A 545 -25.41 -4.68 -17.16
C HIS A 545 -25.91 -3.38 -16.55
N THR A 546 -27.18 -3.37 -16.13
CA THR A 546 -27.74 -2.27 -15.33
C THR A 546 -27.50 -2.53 -13.83
N PRO A 547 -27.62 -1.53 -12.95
CA PRO A 547 -27.56 -1.74 -11.50
C PRO A 547 -28.56 -2.81 -11.02
N PHE A 548 -29.71 -2.92 -11.68
CA PHE A 548 -30.71 -3.95 -11.38
C PHE A 548 -30.17 -5.37 -11.66
N HIS A 549 -29.41 -5.56 -12.75
CA HIS A 549 -28.81 -6.86 -13.09
C HIS A 549 -27.75 -7.29 -12.07
N LEU A 550 -26.99 -6.32 -11.52
CA LEU A 550 -25.95 -6.57 -10.53
C LEU A 550 -26.47 -6.72 -9.08
N ALA A 551 -27.74 -6.40 -8.84
CA ALA A 551 -28.32 -6.41 -7.50
C ALA A 551 -28.31 -7.83 -6.88
N LYS A 552 -27.57 -8.01 -5.78
CA LYS A 552 -27.52 -9.27 -5.02
C LYS A 552 -28.66 -9.44 -4.01
N CYS A 553 -29.16 -8.34 -3.45
CA CYS A 553 -30.18 -8.35 -2.40
C CYS A 553 -31.59 -8.11 -2.99
N GLN A 554 -32.58 -8.86 -2.51
CA GLN A 554 -33.98 -8.71 -2.94
C GLN A 554 -34.52 -7.30 -2.65
N LYS A 555 -34.18 -6.72 -1.51
CA LYS A 555 -34.56 -5.34 -1.14
C LYS A 555 -33.96 -4.30 -2.10
N VAL A 556 -32.74 -4.53 -2.59
CA VAL A 556 -32.12 -3.66 -3.60
C VAL A 556 -32.81 -3.81 -4.96
N ARG A 557 -33.17 -5.05 -5.35
CA ARG A 557 -33.95 -5.28 -6.57
C ARG A 557 -35.29 -4.56 -6.53
N GLU A 558 -35.98 -4.60 -5.40
CA GLU A 558 -37.26 -3.89 -5.20
C GLU A 558 -37.12 -2.37 -5.33
N LEU A 559 -36.03 -1.77 -4.84
CA LEU A 559 -35.75 -0.33 -4.96
C LEU A 559 -35.44 0.10 -6.40
N LEU A 560 -34.79 -0.78 -7.16
CA LEU A 560 -34.35 -0.55 -8.54
C LEU A 560 -35.41 -0.93 -9.58
N ASP A 561 -36.41 -1.76 -9.21
CA ASP A 561 -37.48 -2.19 -10.11
C ASP A 561 -38.37 -1.01 -10.50
N CYS A 562 -38.34 -0.66 -11.79
CA CYS A 562 -39.11 0.45 -12.35
C CYS A 562 -40.62 0.15 -12.43
N ARG A 563 -41.07 -1.06 -12.09
CA ARG A 563 -42.49 -1.49 -12.17
C ARG A 563 -43.38 -0.98 -11.03
N LYS A 564 -42.82 -0.37 -9.99
CA LYS A 564 -43.59 0.23 -8.87
C LYS A 564 -43.37 1.75 -8.80
N SER A 565 -43.75 2.46 -9.85
CA SER A 565 -44.21 3.86 -9.71
C SER A 565 -45.73 3.89 -9.90
N PRO A 566 -46.47 4.73 -9.16
CA PRO A 566 -47.88 4.49 -8.93
C PRO A 566 -48.70 4.94 -10.13
N MET A 567 -49.34 4.00 -10.83
CA MET A 567 -50.73 4.17 -11.30
C MET A 567 -51.32 2.88 -11.89
N ALA A 568 -52.54 2.62 -11.42
CA ALA A 568 -53.64 1.90 -12.09
C ALA A 568 -53.49 0.39 -12.35
N SER A 569 -54.11 -0.36 -11.43
CA SER A 569 -54.82 -1.63 -11.61
C SER A 569 -54.58 -2.45 -12.89
N ARG A 570 -54.12 -3.70 -12.73
CA ARG A 570 -54.94 -4.90 -13.04
C ARG A 570 -54.19 -6.22 -12.78
N HIS A 571 -54.86 -7.05 -11.99
CA HIS A 571 -54.84 -8.52 -11.91
C HIS A 571 -53.53 -9.26 -11.62
N ALA A 572 -53.48 -9.73 -10.38
CA ALA A 572 -52.51 -10.64 -9.80
C ALA A 572 -52.61 -12.07 -10.36
N VAL A 573 -51.45 -12.70 -10.53
CA VAL A 573 -51.28 -14.16 -10.42
C VAL A 573 -50.05 -14.39 -9.53
N SER A 574 -50.26 -15.04 -8.40
CA SER A 574 -49.26 -15.37 -7.38
C SER A 574 -48.56 -16.70 -7.64
N PRO A 575 -47.28 -16.86 -7.25
CA PRO A 575 -46.73 -18.15 -6.83
C PRO A 575 -46.30 -18.15 -5.33
N PRO A 576 -45.99 -19.32 -4.75
CA PRO A 576 -46.40 -19.70 -3.40
C PRO A 576 -45.42 -19.31 -2.28
N LYS A 577 -45.97 -19.29 -1.06
CA LYS A 577 -45.28 -19.05 0.22
C LYS A 577 -44.42 -20.26 0.63
N THR A 578 -43.22 -20.00 1.14
CA THR A 578 -42.48 -20.89 2.06
C THR A 578 -42.39 -20.23 3.44
N PRO A 579 -42.36 -21.00 4.53
CA PRO A 579 -42.73 -20.50 5.87
C PRO A 579 -41.51 -20.13 6.75
N THR A 580 -41.84 -19.40 7.82
CA THR A 580 -41.12 -19.13 9.09
C THR A 580 -39.92 -18.17 9.09
N ASP A 581 -40.17 -16.95 9.58
CA ASP A 581 -39.56 -16.46 10.82
C ASP A 581 -40.56 -15.52 11.51
N ASP A 582 -41.04 -15.94 12.70
CA ASP A 582 -42.01 -15.21 13.52
C ASP A 582 -41.38 -13.96 14.13
N VAL A 583 -41.58 -12.83 13.47
CA VAL A 583 -41.51 -11.50 14.09
C VAL A 583 -42.91 -10.92 13.97
N SER A 584 -43.54 -10.59 15.09
CA SER A 584 -44.89 -10.03 15.19
C SER A 584 -45.01 -8.74 14.39
N HIS A 585 -45.37 -8.89 13.11
CA HIS A 585 -45.61 -7.80 12.18
C HIS A 585 -46.95 -7.15 12.51
N LEU A 586 -46.95 -5.82 12.65
CA LEU A 586 -48.20 -5.04 12.67
C LEU A 586 -48.85 -5.12 11.29
N ASP A 587 -50.06 -5.66 11.22
CA ASP A 587 -50.84 -5.74 9.98
C ASP A 587 -51.08 -4.35 9.39
N GLY A 588 -51.10 -4.25 8.05
CA GLY A 588 -51.31 -2.99 7.34
C GLY A 588 -52.64 -2.29 7.68
N GLU A 589 -53.67 -3.04 8.07
CA GLU A 589 -54.94 -2.50 8.53
C GLU A 589 -54.84 -1.84 9.92
N VAL A 590 -54.00 -2.39 10.80
CA VAL A 590 -53.75 -1.89 12.15
C VAL A 590 -52.97 -0.57 12.09
N LEU A 591 -51.99 -0.46 11.20
CA LEU A 591 -51.23 0.77 10.96
C LEU A 591 -52.12 1.90 10.44
N GLN A 592 -53.06 1.59 9.53
CA GLN A 592 -54.00 2.58 9.00
C GLN A 592 -54.99 3.07 10.07
N GLN A 593 -55.43 2.18 10.97
CA GLN A 593 -56.27 2.55 12.11
C GLN A 593 -55.50 3.36 13.16
N LEU A 594 -54.23 3.02 13.41
CA LEU A 594 -53.34 3.75 14.32
C LEU A 594 -53.05 5.17 13.80
N ASP A 595 -52.80 5.32 12.50
CA ASP A 595 -52.63 6.62 11.83
C ASP A 595 -53.91 7.48 11.91
N GLY A 596 -55.08 6.85 11.78
CA GLY A 596 -56.37 7.52 11.99
C GLY A 596 -56.57 8.03 13.41
N ILE A 597 -56.11 7.29 14.42
CA ILE A 597 -56.16 7.70 15.84
C ILE A 597 -55.16 8.83 16.11
N LEU A 598 -53.95 8.73 15.58
CA LEU A 598 -52.90 9.74 15.72
C LEU A 598 -53.27 11.06 15.03
N SER A 599 -53.90 10.98 13.86
CA SER A 599 -54.39 12.15 13.10
C SER A 599 -55.56 12.84 13.79
N ARG A 600 -56.43 12.10 14.49
CA ARG A 600 -57.56 12.64 15.26
C ARG A 600 -57.15 13.22 16.62
N GLY A 601 -56.10 12.66 17.23
CA GLY A 601 -55.62 13.06 18.56
C GLY A 601 -54.87 14.39 18.62
N HIS A 602 -54.56 15.03 17.48
CA HIS A 602 -53.74 16.25 17.39
C HIS A 602 -52.45 16.17 18.23
N VAL A 603 -51.84 14.99 18.29
CA VAL A 603 -50.62 14.75 19.05
C VAL A 603 -49.41 15.19 18.21
N PRO A 604 -48.44 15.92 18.78
CA PRO A 604 -47.20 16.22 18.08
C PRO A 604 -46.45 14.91 17.80
N TRP A 605 -46.51 14.44 16.57
CA TRP A 605 -45.80 13.24 16.08
C TRP A 605 -44.28 13.32 16.28
N ARG A 606 -43.73 14.52 16.49
CA ARG A 606 -42.35 14.75 16.93
C ARG A 606 -42.06 14.18 18.31
N ASP A 607 -42.98 14.30 19.26
CA ASP A 607 -42.81 13.76 20.62
C ASP A 607 -42.89 12.23 20.61
N LEU A 608 -43.68 11.67 19.67
CA LEU A 608 -43.69 10.24 19.38
C LEU A 608 -42.35 9.81 18.75
N ALA A 609 -41.83 10.56 17.79
CA ALA A 609 -40.53 10.28 17.18
C ALA A 609 -39.38 10.39 18.20
N GLU A 610 -39.43 11.34 19.13
CA GLU A 610 -38.46 11.47 20.22
C GLU A 610 -38.49 10.23 21.13
N LYS A 611 -39.69 9.81 21.57
CA LYS A 611 -39.86 8.63 22.43
C LYS A 611 -39.48 7.31 21.75
N LEU A 612 -39.63 7.23 20.43
CA LEU A 612 -39.19 6.08 19.63
C LEU A 612 -37.70 6.16 19.24
N GLY A 613 -36.98 7.23 19.59
CA GLY A 613 -35.57 7.42 19.26
C GLY A 613 -35.30 7.76 17.78
N MET A 614 -36.30 8.26 17.06
CA MET A 614 -36.31 8.52 15.62
C MET A 614 -36.37 10.02 15.27
N LEU A 615 -35.94 10.90 16.18
CA LEU A 615 -36.00 12.35 15.99
C LEU A 615 -35.26 12.82 14.72
N THR A 616 -34.20 12.10 14.32
CA THR A 616 -33.44 12.37 13.08
C THR A 616 -34.22 12.09 11.80
N LEU A 617 -35.19 11.18 11.83
CA LEU A 617 -36.11 10.91 10.72
C LEU A 617 -37.29 11.87 10.72
N ALA A 618 -37.60 12.47 11.88
CA ALA A 618 -38.73 13.37 12.01
C ALA A 618 -38.58 14.61 11.12
N ASP A 619 -37.40 15.20 11.04
CA ASP A 619 -37.16 16.40 10.20
C ASP A 619 -37.33 16.12 8.70
N LEU A 620 -37.14 14.87 8.25
CA LEU A 620 -37.36 14.46 6.86
C LEU A 620 -38.84 14.22 6.55
N PHE A 621 -39.60 13.70 7.52
CA PHE A 621 -41.03 13.42 7.36
C PHE A 621 -41.90 14.67 7.54
N GLN A 622 -41.36 15.78 8.05
CA GLN A 622 -42.10 17.04 8.15
C GLN A 622 -42.67 17.52 6.80
N GLU A 623 -41.98 17.22 5.70
CA GLU A 623 -42.38 17.59 4.33
C GLU A 623 -43.25 16.54 3.64
N THR A 624 -43.58 15.41 4.30
CA THR A 624 -44.45 14.37 3.72
C THR A 624 -45.92 14.61 4.05
N PRO A 625 -46.86 14.18 3.18
CA PRO A 625 -48.29 14.42 3.38
C PRO A 625 -48.89 13.68 4.59
N SER A 626 -48.24 12.62 5.10
CA SER A 626 -48.62 11.87 6.31
C SER A 626 -47.38 11.51 7.16
N PRO A 627 -46.84 12.44 7.98
CA PRO A 627 -45.61 12.22 8.74
C PRO A 627 -45.71 11.06 9.75
N CYS A 628 -46.89 10.89 10.38
CA CYS A 628 -47.15 9.82 11.34
C CYS A 628 -47.06 8.43 10.69
N GLN A 629 -47.66 8.28 9.51
CA GLN A 629 -47.62 7.03 8.75
C GLN A 629 -46.19 6.69 8.33
N SER A 630 -45.44 7.65 7.77
CA SER A 630 -44.04 7.43 7.38
C SER A 630 -43.14 7.08 8.59
N LEU A 631 -43.41 7.65 9.76
CA LEU A 631 -42.72 7.33 11.00
C LEU A 631 -43.02 5.90 11.48
N LEU A 632 -44.29 5.48 11.47
CA LEU A 632 -44.68 4.13 11.89
C LEU A 632 -44.17 3.06 10.92
N GLU A 633 -44.24 3.31 9.61
CA GLU A 633 -43.69 2.44 8.58
C GLU A 633 -42.17 2.33 8.71
N SER A 634 -41.46 3.43 8.98
CA SER A 634 -40.01 3.39 9.19
C SER A 634 -39.61 2.74 10.52
N TYR A 635 -40.43 2.85 11.58
CA TYR A 635 -40.24 2.13 12.84
C TYR A 635 -40.41 0.62 12.64
N GLN A 636 -41.41 0.20 11.88
CA GLN A 636 -41.63 -1.21 11.54
C GLN A 636 -40.50 -1.75 10.64
N VAL A 637 -40.10 -0.99 9.61
CA VAL A 637 -38.98 -1.35 8.72
C VAL A 637 -37.64 -1.39 9.47
N GLY A 638 -37.52 -0.61 10.55
CA GLY A 638 -36.38 -0.62 11.47
C GLY A 638 -36.38 -1.77 12.49
N GLY A 639 -37.39 -2.66 12.49
CA GLY A 639 -37.49 -3.77 13.42
C GLY A 639 -37.92 -3.36 14.84
N GLY A 640 -38.63 -2.23 14.98
CA GLY A 640 -39.13 -1.75 16.26
C GLY A 640 -40.12 -2.72 16.91
N GLN A 641 -39.95 -2.99 18.20
CA GLN A 641 -40.83 -3.90 18.94
C GLN A 641 -42.19 -3.26 19.23
N VAL A 642 -43.28 -4.03 19.09
CA VAL A 642 -44.65 -3.56 19.39
C VAL A 642 -44.78 -3.08 20.85
N ALA A 643 -44.07 -3.70 21.79
CA ALA A 643 -44.03 -3.29 23.18
C ALA A 643 -43.51 -1.85 23.39
N GLY A 644 -42.48 -1.46 22.64
CA GLY A 644 -41.91 -0.10 22.69
C GLY A 644 -42.87 0.94 22.11
N LEU A 645 -43.62 0.57 21.07
CA LEU A 645 -44.68 1.41 20.52
C LEU A 645 -45.86 1.58 21.50
N VAL A 646 -46.25 0.51 22.19
CA VAL A 646 -47.30 0.55 23.23
C VAL A 646 -46.89 1.47 24.39
N GLU A 647 -45.65 1.37 24.87
CA GLU A 647 -45.13 2.24 25.95
C GLU A 647 -45.08 3.70 25.52
N ALA A 648 -44.61 3.98 24.29
CA ALA A 648 -44.57 5.32 23.73
C ALA A 648 -45.99 5.92 23.63
N LEU A 649 -46.96 5.18 23.08
CA LEU A 649 -48.36 5.62 22.98
C LEU A 649 -49.04 5.81 24.34
N GLN A 650 -48.76 4.92 25.31
CA GLN A 650 -49.26 5.04 26.68
C GLN A 650 -48.73 6.30 27.37
N SER A 651 -47.44 6.61 27.16
CA SER A 651 -46.82 7.81 27.71
C SER A 651 -47.31 9.12 27.06
N LEU A 652 -47.93 9.04 25.88
CA LEU A 652 -48.59 10.15 25.19
C LEU A 652 -50.11 10.20 25.47
N GLY A 653 -50.64 9.30 26.32
CA GLY A 653 -52.05 9.28 26.71
C GLY A 653 -53.02 8.72 25.66
N LEU A 654 -52.51 8.07 24.60
CA LEU A 654 -53.30 7.52 23.50
C LEU A 654 -53.82 6.11 23.82
N ASN A 655 -54.74 6.03 24.78
CA ASN A 655 -55.28 4.76 25.28
C ASN A 655 -56.04 3.95 24.21
N GLU A 656 -56.65 4.62 23.23
CA GLU A 656 -57.34 3.97 22.11
C GLU A 656 -56.38 3.17 21.22
N GLY A 657 -55.20 3.73 20.91
CA GLY A 657 -54.15 3.04 20.16
C GLY A 657 -53.55 1.86 20.92
N VAL A 658 -53.39 2.00 22.24
CA VAL A 658 -52.92 0.92 23.12
C VAL A 658 -53.94 -0.23 23.20
N MET A 659 -55.23 0.07 23.30
CA MET A 659 -56.28 -0.97 23.31
C MET A 659 -56.33 -1.73 21.99
N LEU A 660 -56.13 -1.04 20.86
CA LEU A 660 -56.11 -1.64 19.54
C LEU A 660 -54.94 -2.62 19.38
N LEU A 661 -53.74 -2.22 19.81
CA LEU A 661 -52.55 -3.09 19.79
C LEU A 661 -52.65 -4.29 20.76
N ARG A 662 -53.32 -4.13 21.91
CA ARG A 662 -53.56 -5.24 22.84
C ARG A 662 -54.65 -6.21 22.35
N GLN A 663 -55.64 -5.72 21.60
CA GLN A 663 -56.67 -6.57 20.99
C GLN A 663 -56.10 -7.44 19.86
N THR A 664 -55.13 -6.92 19.10
CA THR A 664 -54.43 -7.69 18.05
C THR A 664 -53.53 -8.77 18.67
N GLU A 665 -52.79 -8.45 19.75
CA GLU A 665 -52.01 -9.46 20.50
C GLU A 665 -52.88 -10.58 21.08
N MET A 666 -54.13 -10.29 21.48
CA MET A 666 -55.07 -11.29 21.98
C MET A 666 -55.64 -12.18 20.86
N LYS A 667 -55.88 -11.63 19.67
CA LYS A 667 -56.35 -12.38 18.49
C LYS A 667 -55.28 -13.35 17.97
N ASP A 668 -54.01 -12.94 17.97
CA ASP A 668 -52.90 -13.80 17.56
C ASP A 668 -52.71 -14.98 18.53
N LYS A 669 -52.91 -14.74 19.84
CA LYS A 669 -52.90 -15.81 20.85
C LYS A 669 -54.07 -16.79 20.71
N THR A 670 -55.25 -16.34 20.28
CA THR A 670 -56.39 -17.25 20.02
C THR A 670 -56.21 -18.06 18.74
N HIS A 671 -55.58 -17.51 17.70
CA HIS A 671 -55.27 -18.24 16.47
C HIS A 671 -54.16 -19.29 16.65
N SER A 672 -53.26 -19.10 17.62
CA SER A 672 -52.22 -20.10 17.95
C SER A 672 -52.74 -21.30 18.76
N ALA A 673 -53.91 -21.21 19.41
CA ALA A 673 -54.44 -22.29 20.25
C ALA A 673 -55.28 -23.32 19.47
N ASP A 674 -55.78 -22.95 18.29
CA ASP A 674 -56.67 -23.79 17.46
C ASP A 674 -55.91 -24.76 16.52
N ALA A 675 -54.57 -24.79 16.59
CA ALA A 675 -53.71 -25.59 15.70
C ALA A 675 -53.19 -26.90 16.34
N THR A 676 -53.62 -27.25 17.55
CA THR A 676 -53.11 -28.43 18.29
C THR A 676 -54.24 -29.30 18.85
N GLU A 677 -55.06 -29.87 17.98
CA GLU A 677 -55.81 -31.09 18.27
C GLU A 677 -55.86 -31.98 17.03
N ASP A 678 -55.00 -33.01 16.97
CA ASP A 678 -55.34 -34.39 16.56
C ASP A 678 -54.08 -35.29 16.54
N SER A 679 -54.08 -36.31 17.40
CA SER A 679 -53.63 -37.69 17.16
C SER A 679 -53.18 -38.37 18.45
N GLY A 680 -53.90 -39.43 18.80
CA GLY A 680 -53.77 -40.15 20.05
C GLY A 680 -52.88 -41.40 20.03
N PHE A 681 -52.97 -42.08 21.18
CA PHE A 681 -52.67 -43.49 21.49
C PHE A 681 -51.25 -43.91 21.95
N GLY A 682 -51.19 -44.49 23.17
CA GLY A 682 -50.19 -45.52 23.49
C GLY A 682 -49.70 -45.70 24.94
N SER A 683 -50.59 -46.06 25.88
CA SER A 683 -50.42 -47.03 27.01
C SER A 683 -49.25 -46.99 28.03
N GLN A 684 -49.64 -46.74 29.30
CA GLN A 684 -49.35 -47.47 30.57
C GLN A 684 -47.92 -47.92 30.98
N THR A 685 -47.50 -47.50 32.19
CA THR A 685 -47.31 -48.38 33.36
C THR A 685 -47.48 -47.62 34.69
N MET A 686 -48.35 -48.17 35.56
CA MET A 686 -48.48 -48.03 37.03
C MET A 686 -47.17 -48.37 37.76
N ASP A 687 -46.88 -48.10 39.04
CA ASP A 687 -47.57 -47.56 40.22
C ASP A 687 -46.43 -47.18 41.20
N ASP A 688 -46.62 -46.19 42.08
CA ASP A 688 -46.48 -46.39 43.54
C ASP A 688 -46.59 -45.05 44.30
N MET A 689 -47.61 -44.99 45.14
CA MET A 689 -47.84 -44.03 46.20
C MET A 689 -46.81 -44.22 47.32
N GLU A 690 -46.27 -43.13 47.87
CA GLU A 690 -46.29 -42.95 49.33
C GLU A 690 -46.13 -41.48 49.75
N ARG A 691 -46.76 -41.18 50.88
CA ARG A 691 -47.14 -39.87 51.43
C ARG A 691 -46.00 -39.15 52.18
N PRO A 692 -46.19 -37.87 52.56
CA PRO A 692 -45.12 -36.96 52.98
C PRO A 692 -44.80 -37.06 54.48
N VAL A 693 -43.57 -36.68 54.85
CA VAL A 693 -43.22 -36.33 56.23
C VAL A 693 -42.39 -35.05 56.24
N LEU A 694 -42.91 -34.07 56.99
CA LEU A 694 -42.26 -32.85 57.46
C LEU A 694 -40.97 -33.15 58.22
N ALA A 695 -39.90 -32.36 58.01
CA ALA A 695 -39.21 -31.62 59.07
C ALA A 695 -37.89 -31.03 58.56
N ASN A 696 -37.75 -29.71 58.78
CA ASN A 696 -36.54 -28.96 59.12
C ASN A 696 -35.18 -29.61 58.85
N SER A 697 -34.36 -28.95 58.03
CA SER A 697 -33.28 -28.04 58.47
C SER A 697 -32.56 -27.47 57.25
#